data_AF-A0A552UWI4-F1
#
_entry.id   AF-A0A552UWI4-F1
#
_cell.length_a   1.000
_cell.length_b   1.000
_cell.length_c   1.000
_cell.angle_alpha   90.00
_cell.angle_beta   90.00
_cell.angle_gamma   90.00
#
_symmetry.space_group_name_H-M   'P 1'
#
loop_
_entity.id
_entity.type
_entity.pdbx_description
1 polymer ?
#
loop_
_entity_poly.entity_id
_entity_poly.type
_entity_poly.pdbx_seq_one_letter_code
_entity_poly.pdbx_strand_id
1 'polypeptide(L)'
;MKKSLLIAFSLLSACAFSQKANRAQQVNPFIGTGGHGHTFPGATVPFGMVQLSPDTRIDGSWDGCSGYHYSDSVIYGFSHTHLNGTGVSDYGDIMLMPTMGEPSLNNQEYSSPFKHSNEKASAGYYSVLLDDDAIAVDLTASPRVGLHQYTFSKKGQANIILDLNHRDQLIMGEVRIINDKVVEVMRRSSAWATDQYVYARIEFSAPMKITKINNNAFAPAKVTDTFFAGSILALSFSKDVEKGEKLLVKVALSPTGTAGAAKNMASEMPKWNFKKAVASAEALWNKELRKIEITEADPNKNTIFYTALYHTMMQPNIAMDVDGQYRGRDNQIHNAEGFDYYSVFSLWDTFRAANPLYTLIEKKRTADFINTFITQYEQGGRLPVWELASNETDCMIGYHSVSVMADAMAKGIKGFDYNKAFEAAKHSAMLDHLGLDAYKRNGFISIDDEHESVSKTLEYAYDDWCIAQMANILHKDADYQYFMKRSQNWKNLFDPQTKHMRPKKNGGWDTPFDAREVNNNYTEGNSWQYSFFVLQDIHGMIEAYGGKDKFEAKLDEMFSLPSATTGREQADITGLIGQYAHGNEPSHHMAYLYNWVDKPEKANEKVHYILDNFYKNSPDGLIGNEDCGQMSAWYVLSSMGIYQVTPGEAGWDTVIPHFNTIKLHLENGTNPVITRNTPQRWLLDVTSEEYDEPLVDDIVPVPVIEAPSQSFKDSLPISFKGFSPTDKVYFTITQARSSQWDGYKPYNNPVVTTLSRPVVSFYAERDGVASDTITAFFYKKPNNYTISIKSKYNPQYHAGGPDGLLDGIMGTENWRKGDWQGYQGQDFEAVIDLQKQMKVNSIAANFLQDSRAWIVFPTKVEFYTSADNVNFTLAKTINNTVAAQDYKAQVQKLNASLPGTTARYIKIKAYNFGKLPAWHQGAGGDAFIFIDEVEVK
;
A
#
# COMPACT_ATOMS: atom_id res chain seq x y z
N MET A 1 -22.01 38.53 -61.96
CA MET A 1 -22.45 37.32 -61.22
C MET A 1 -21.38 36.21 -61.06
N LYS A 2 -20.09 36.41 -61.43
CA LYS A 2 -19.04 35.38 -61.25
C LYS A 2 -18.01 35.65 -60.14
N LYS A 3 -18.06 36.81 -59.45
CA LYS A 3 -17.15 37.15 -58.34
C LYS A 3 -17.74 36.97 -56.93
N SER A 4 -19.05 36.77 -56.82
CA SER A 4 -19.74 36.61 -55.53
C SER A 4 -19.85 35.15 -55.06
N LEU A 5 -19.61 34.16 -55.94
CA LEU A 5 -19.64 32.73 -55.56
C LEU A 5 -18.29 32.20 -55.03
N LEU A 6 -17.16 32.83 -55.35
CA LEU A 6 -15.84 32.36 -54.88
C LEU A 6 -15.54 32.73 -53.41
N ILE A 7 -16.14 33.82 -52.90
CA ILE A 7 -15.97 34.25 -51.51
C ILE A 7 -16.86 33.43 -50.56
N ALA A 8 -18.01 32.94 -51.03
CA ALA A 8 -18.84 32.02 -50.27
C ALA A 8 -18.19 30.63 -50.13
N PHE A 9 -17.44 30.16 -51.14
CA PHE A 9 -16.76 28.86 -51.09
C PHE A 9 -15.47 28.88 -50.24
N SER A 10 -14.82 30.03 -50.07
CA SER A 10 -13.64 30.18 -49.21
C SER A 10 -13.99 30.45 -47.74
N LEU A 11 -15.20 30.94 -47.44
CA LEU A 11 -15.72 31.05 -46.07
C LEU A 11 -16.39 29.77 -45.56
N LEU A 12 -16.80 28.85 -46.45
CA LEU A 12 -17.34 27.53 -46.09
C LEU A 12 -16.27 26.45 -45.88
N SER A 13 -15.05 26.63 -46.38
CA SER A 13 -13.91 25.73 -46.13
C SER A 13 -13.14 26.04 -44.84
N ALA A 14 -13.37 27.20 -44.21
CA ALA A 14 -12.75 27.56 -42.92
C ALA A 14 -13.60 27.16 -41.69
N CYS A 15 -14.82 26.66 -41.91
CA CYS A 15 -15.71 26.18 -40.84
C CYS A 15 -15.80 24.64 -40.75
N ALA A 16 -15.02 23.91 -41.55
CA ALA A 16 -14.89 22.46 -41.44
C ALA A 16 -13.54 22.12 -40.77
N PHE A 17 -13.62 21.54 -39.57
CA PHE A 17 -12.52 20.94 -38.79
C PHE A 17 -11.56 21.87 -38.04
N SER A 18 -12.09 22.63 -37.08
CA SER A 18 -11.54 22.57 -35.71
C SER A 18 -12.61 21.96 -34.81
N GLN A 19 -13.00 20.72 -35.11
CA GLN A 19 -13.67 19.92 -34.09
C GLN A 19 -12.63 19.71 -33.00
N LYS A 20 -12.83 20.37 -31.85
CA LYS A 20 -12.04 20.12 -30.63
C LYS A 20 -11.99 18.60 -30.48
N ALA A 21 -10.80 18.00 -30.55
CA ALA A 21 -10.67 16.54 -30.50
C ALA A 21 -11.37 16.03 -29.24
N ASN A 22 -12.30 15.09 -29.39
CA ASN A 22 -13.00 14.48 -28.25
C ASN A 22 -12.11 13.41 -27.63
N ARG A 23 -11.17 13.83 -26.79
CA ARG A 23 -10.19 12.99 -26.10
C ARG A 23 -10.84 12.00 -25.14
N ALA A 24 -11.97 12.36 -24.54
CA ALA A 24 -12.74 11.45 -23.68
C ALA A 24 -13.15 10.15 -24.41
N GLN A 25 -13.36 10.21 -25.73
CA GLN A 25 -13.69 9.05 -26.57
C GLN A 25 -12.47 8.23 -27.03
N GLN A 26 -11.24 8.70 -26.74
CA GLN A 26 -10.01 7.94 -26.99
C GLN A 26 -9.61 7.07 -25.80
N VAL A 27 -10.18 7.36 -24.63
CA VAL A 27 -9.98 6.58 -23.40
C VAL A 27 -10.67 5.23 -23.54
N ASN A 28 -9.95 4.18 -23.19
CA ASN A 28 -10.46 2.83 -23.01
C ASN A 28 -10.41 2.45 -21.51
N PRO A 29 -11.52 2.61 -20.76
CA PRO A 29 -11.57 2.27 -19.34
C PRO A 29 -11.40 0.77 -19.02
N PHE A 30 -11.34 -0.12 -20.03
CA PHE A 30 -11.07 -1.53 -19.79
C PHE A 30 -9.58 -1.83 -19.56
N ILE A 31 -8.66 -0.94 -19.93
CA ILE A 31 -7.23 -1.16 -19.70
C ILE A 31 -6.97 -1.27 -18.20
N GLY A 32 -6.36 -2.38 -17.78
CA GLY A 32 -6.10 -2.67 -16.37
C GLY A 32 -7.27 -3.34 -15.64
N THR A 33 -8.37 -3.68 -16.31
CA THR A 33 -9.49 -4.40 -15.69
C THR A 33 -9.31 -5.92 -15.70
N GLY A 34 -8.27 -6.43 -16.34
CA GLY A 34 -7.84 -7.82 -16.26
C GLY A 34 -6.36 -7.92 -15.95
N GLY A 35 -5.85 -9.15 -15.85
CA GLY A 35 -4.50 -9.35 -15.34
C GLY A 35 -4.45 -8.88 -13.88
N HIS A 36 -3.49 -8.02 -13.55
CA HIS A 36 -3.25 -7.55 -12.19
C HIS A 36 -3.34 -6.02 -12.05
N GLY A 37 -4.09 -5.36 -12.94
CA GLY A 37 -4.20 -3.89 -12.94
C GLY A 37 -5.19 -3.32 -11.92
N HIS A 38 -6.20 -4.10 -11.55
CA HIS A 38 -7.27 -3.76 -10.58
C HIS A 38 -7.97 -2.42 -10.83
N THR A 39 -8.14 -2.01 -12.08
CA THR A 39 -8.95 -0.83 -12.42
C THR A 39 -10.43 -1.21 -12.54
N PHE A 40 -11.31 -0.25 -12.82
CA PHE A 40 -12.73 -0.49 -13.06
C PHE A 40 -13.26 0.32 -14.27
N PRO A 41 -14.21 -0.21 -15.06
CA PRO A 41 -14.67 0.42 -16.30
C PRO A 41 -15.81 1.43 -16.10
N GLY A 42 -16.29 1.59 -14.87
CA GLY A 42 -17.43 2.40 -14.50
C GLY A 42 -17.33 3.89 -14.84
N ALA A 43 -18.47 4.56 -14.79
CA ALA A 43 -18.55 5.99 -15.03
C ALA A 43 -18.10 6.79 -13.80
N THR A 44 -17.05 7.59 -13.98
CA THR A 44 -16.63 8.62 -13.02
C THR A 44 -16.25 9.91 -13.74
N VAL A 45 -16.04 10.99 -12.99
CA VAL A 45 -15.53 12.28 -13.50
C VAL A 45 -14.21 12.60 -12.80
N PRO A 46 -13.38 13.52 -13.33
CA PRO A 46 -12.06 13.79 -12.75
C PRO A 46 -12.14 14.12 -11.25
N PHE A 47 -11.43 13.34 -10.43
CA PHE A 47 -11.36 13.45 -8.97
C PHE A 47 -12.73 13.41 -8.27
N GLY A 48 -13.72 12.74 -8.87
CA GLY A 48 -15.09 12.66 -8.36
C GLY A 48 -15.25 11.73 -7.16
N MET A 49 -16.24 12.00 -6.30
CA MET A 49 -16.64 11.15 -5.16
C MET A 49 -17.39 9.89 -5.62
N VAL A 50 -18.11 9.99 -6.73
CA VAL A 50 -18.85 8.85 -7.31
C VAL A 50 -17.99 8.15 -8.35
N GLN A 51 -17.84 6.84 -8.16
CA GLN A 51 -17.29 5.90 -9.13
C GLN A 51 -18.39 4.87 -9.41
N LEU A 52 -19.27 5.13 -10.37
CA LEU A 52 -20.44 4.28 -10.63
C LEU A 52 -20.08 3.15 -11.59
N SER A 53 -19.81 1.95 -11.07
CA SER A 53 -19.22 0.82 -11.80
C SER A 53 -19.99 -0.49 -11.57
N PRO A 54 -19.96 -1.45 -12.52
CA PRO A 54 -20.35 -2.84 -12.26
C PRO A 54 -19.43 -3.56 -11.27
N ASP A 55 -20.01 -4.44 -10.47
CA ASP A 55 -19.30 -5.38 -9.58
C ASP A 55 -19.43 -6.82 -10.13
N THR A 56 -18.33 -7.46 -10.50
CA THR A 56 -18.27 -8.86 -11.01
C THR A 56 -17.52 -9.82 -10.09
N ARG A 57 -16.64 -9.31 -9.22
CA ARG A 57 -15.79 -10.11 -8.35
C ARG A 57 -15.87 -9.64 -6.90
N ILE A 58 -16.54 -10.42 -6.07
CA ILE A 58 -16.84 -10.10 -4.66
C ILE A 58 -16.38 -11.20 -3.70
N ASP A 59 -15.44 -12.03 -4.13
CA ASP A 59 -14.93 -13.19 -3.38
C ASP A 59 -13.81 -12.83 -2.39
N GLY A 60 -13.39 -11.56 -2.36
CA GLY A 60 -12.29 -11.07 -1.52
C GLY A 60 -10.90 -11.45 -2.05
N SER A 61 -10.79 -11.91 -3.30
CA SER A 61 -9.51 -12.16 -3.94
C SER A 61 -8.76 -10.85 -4.25
N TRP A 62 -7.44 -10.95 -4.38
CA TRP A 62 -6.56 -9.82 -4.72
C TRP A 62 -6.93 -9.17 -6.05
N ASP A 63 -7.21 -9.97 -7.09
CA ASP A 63 -7.69 -9.47 -8.40
C ASP A 63 -9.11 -8.84 -8.34
N GLY A 64 -9.81 -8.92 -7.21
CA GLY A 64 -11.16 -8.39 -6.99
C GLY A 64 -11.19 -7.03 -6.28
N CYS A 65 -10.05 -6.37 -6.05
CA CYS A 65 -9.98 -5.16 -5.21
C CYS A 65 -10.87 -4.00 -5.71
N SER A 66 -11.00 -3.81 -7.02
CA SER A 66 -11.87 -2.79 -7.62
C SER A 66 -13.31 -3.22 -7.84
N GLY A 67 -13.69 -4.44 -7.44
CA GLY A 67 -15.02 -5.00 -7.67
C GLY A 67 -15.26 -5.56 -9.08
N TYR A 68 -14.44 -5.22 -10.08
CA TYR A 68 -14.58 -5.71 -11.47
C TYR A 68 -13.35 -6.46 -11.95
N HIS A 69 -13.55 -7.56 -12.67
CA HIS A 69 -12.48 -8.23 -13.40
C HIS A 69 -12.97 -8.73 -14.77
N TYR A 70 -12.25 -8.39 -15.84
CA TYR A 70 -12.65 -8.61 -17.24
C TYR A 70 -12.79 -10.09 -17.63
N SER A 71 -12.25 -11.03 -16.85
CA SER A 71 -12.48 -12.46 -17.13
C SER A 71 -13.87 -12.95 -16.72
N ASP A 72 -14.61 -12.17 -15.95
CA ASP A 72 -15.85 -12.59 -15.32
C ASP A 72 -17.04 -12.40 -16.25
N SER A 73 -18.08 -13.22 -16.06
CA SER A 73 -19.25 -13.23 -16.93
C SER A 73 -20.56 -12.99 -16.19
N VAL A 74 -20.50 -12.54 -14.93
CA VAL A 74 -21.65 -12.26 -14.06
C VAL A 74 -21.47 -10.91 -13.41
N ILE A 75 -22.53 -10.09 -13.40
CA ILE A 75 -22.60 -8.82 -12.66
C ILE A 75 -23.53 -9.03 -11.45
N TYR A 76 -23.02 -8.69 -10.27
CA TYR A 76 -23.78 -8.67 -9.02
C TYR A 76 -24.57 -7.37 -8.85
N GLY A 77 -24.09 -6.27 -9.40
CA GLY A 77 -24.81 -5.00 -9.38
C GLY A 77 -23.94 -3.82 -9.78
N PHE A 78 -24.42 -2.63 -9.48
CA PHE A 78 -23.73 -1.37 -9.77
C PHE A 78 -23.64 -0.53 -8.49
N SER A 79 -22.45 -0.45 -7.90
CA SER A 79 -22.16 0.35 -6.72
C SER A 79 -21.50 1.69 -7.07
N HIS A 80 -21.34 2.58 -6.09
CA HIS A 80 -21.06 4.01 -6.32
C HIS A 80 -19.69 4.48 -5.82
N THR A 81 -18.90 3.61 -5.20
CA THR A 81 -17.56 3.90 -4.68
C THR A 81 -16.61 2.77 -5.05
N HIS A 82 -15.42 3.10 -5.56
CA HIS A 82 -14.41 2.11 -5.99
C HIS A 82 -12.99 2.65 -5.86
N LEU A 83 -12.03 1.76 -5.61
CA LEU A 83 -10.60 2.06 -5.62
C LEU A 83 -10.00 1.68 -6.99
N ASN A 84 -9.08 2.50 -7.50
CA ASN A 84 -8.51 2.31 -8.84
C ASN A 84 -7.10 1.75 -8.68
N GLY A 85 -6.96 0.44 -8.83
CA GLY A 85 -5.66 -0.21 -8.89
C GLY A 85 -5.06 -0.65 -7.58
N THR A 86 -5.82 -0.69 -6.48
CA THR A 86 -5.24 -1.04 -5.17
C THR A 86 -5.01 -2.54 -5.00
N GLY A 87 -4.03 -2.91 -4.17
CA GLY A 87 -3.81 -4.29 -3.73
C GLY A 87 -4.69 -4.76 -2.54
N VAL A 88 -5.56 -3.88 -2.03
CA VAL A 88 -6.53 -4.18 -0.96
C VAL A 88 -7.92 -3.69 -1.34
N SER A 89 -8.91 -4.55 -1.08
CA SER A 89 -10.33 -4.34 -1.35
C SER A 89 -11.00 -3.47 -0.26
N ASP A 90 -11.78 -2.48 -0.67
CA ASP A 90 -12.77 -1.74 0.13
C ASP A 90 -13.82 -1.13 -0.82
N TYR A 91 -14.72 -0.30 -0.31
CA TYR A 91 -15.79 0.36 -1.05
C TYR A 91 -16.78 -0.63 -1.68
N GLY A 92 -17.46 -0.28 -2.78
CA GLY A 92 -18.63 -1.00 -3.26
C GLY A 92 -19.93 -0.55 -2.58
N ASP A 93 -20.00 0.72 -2.17
CA ASP A 93 -21.11 1.29 -1.42
C ASP A 93 -22.35 1.55 -2.28
N ILE A 94 -23.52 1.40 -1.63
CA ILE A 94 -24.84 1.73 -2.21
C ILE A 94 -25.05 0.96 -3.52
N MET A 95 -25.04 -0.37 -3.46
CA MET A 95 -25.21 -1.21 -4.64
C MET A 95 -26.68 -1.25 -5.08
N LEU A 96 -26.90 -0.98 -6.37
CA LEU A 96 -28.20 -1.15 -7.04
C LEU A 96 -28.15 -2.23 -8.12
N MET A 97 -29.20 -3.05 -8.22
CA MET A 97 -29.35 -4.05 -9.28
C MET A 97 -30.77 -4.05 -9.86
N PRO A 98 -30.97 -3.83 -11.18
CA PRO A 98 -32.27 -3.95 -11.81
C PRO A 98 -32.61 -5.41 -12.16
N THR A 99 -33.83 -5.86 -11.85
CA THR A 99 -34.35 -7.19 -12.24
C THR A 99 -35.81 -7.11 -12.70
N MET A 100 -36.34 -8.21 -13.24
CA MET A 100 -37.77 -8.35 -13.58
C MET A 100 -38.43 -9.52 -12.85
N GLY A 101 -39.75 -9.43 -12.65
CA GLY A 101 -40.55 -10.48 -12.02
C GLY A 101 -40.52 -10.41 -10.49
N GLU A 102 -40.66 -11.56 -9.83
CA GLU A 102 -40.64 -11.62 -8.36
C GLU A 102 -39.21 -11.33 -7.85
N PRO A 103 -39.00 -10.28 -7.04
CA PRO A 103 -37.64 -9.91 -6.63
C PRO A 103 -37.01 -10.92 -5.67
N SER A 104 -35.71 -11.16 -5.82
CA SER A 104 -34.87 -11.80 -4.81
C SER A 104 -33.92 -10.78 -4.16
N LEU A 105 -33.55 -11.04 -2.90
CA LEU A 105 -32.54 -10.28 -2.16
C LEU A 105 -31.29 -11.13 -1.90
N ASN A 106 -31.16 -12.26 -2.60
CA ASN A 106 -29.99 -13.12 -2.59
C ASN A 106 -29.14 -12.80 -3.82
N ASN A 107 -27.87 -12.46 -3.61
CA ASN A 107 -26.96 -12.05 -4.68
C ASN A 107 -26.72 -13.12 -5.74
N GLN A 108 -26.83 -14.40 -5.38
CA GLN A 108 -26.73 -15.51 -6.33
C GLN A 108 -27.98 -15.68 -7.19
N GLU A 109 -29.09 -15.02 -6.84
CA GLU A 109 -30.36 -15.09 -7.56
C GLU A 109 -30.64 -13.81 -8.35
N TYR A 110 -30.26 -12.63 -7.84
CA TYR A 110 -30.47 -11.36 -8.54
C TYR A 110 -29.32 -10.98 -9.49
N SER A 111 -28.14 -11.60 -9.35
CA SER A 111 -27.02 -11.38 -10.27
C SER A 111 -27.41 -11.77 -11.69
N SER A 112 -26.81 -11.15 -12.70
CA SER A 112 -27.11 -11.50 -14.09
C SER A 112 -25.86 -11.76 -14.92
N PRO A 113 -25.86 -12.79 -15.80
CA PRO A 113 -24.84 -12.94 -16.80
C PRO A 113 -24.79 -11.76 -17.76
N PHE A 114 -23.60 -11.51 -18.32
CA PHE A 114 -23.41 -10.53 -19.36
C PHE A 114 -22.32 -10.98 -20.34
N LYS A 115 -22.11 -10.20 -21.40
CA LYS A 115 -21.04 -10.42 -22.39
C LYS A 115 -20.36 -9.11 -22.72
N HIS A 116 -19.03 -9.12 -22.78
CA HIS A 116 -18.24 -7.94 -23.21
C HIS A 116 -18.60 -7.43 -24.61
N SER A 117 -19.12 -8.28 -25.50
CA SER A 117 -19.61 -7.85 -26.83
C SER A 117 -20.81 -6.88 -26.76
N ASN A 118 -21.53 -6.87 -25.63
CA ASN A 118 -22.65 -5.99 -25.32
C ASN A 118 -22.28 -4.95 -24.24
N GLU A 119 -20.99 -4.81 -23.94
CA GLU A 119 -20.47 -3.91 -22.92
C GLU A 119 -19.64 -2.80 -23.60
N LYS A 120 -19.77 -1.58 -23.09
CA LYS A 120 -19.06 -0.40 -23.62
C LYS A 120 -18.71 0.56 -22.50
N ALA A 121 -17.53 1.15 -22.58
CA ALA A 121 -17.08 2.17 -21.65
C ALA A 121 -16.33 3.28 -22.38
N SER A 122 -16.40 4.50 -21.84
CA SER A 122 -15.62 5.68 -22.23
C SER A 122 -15.53 6.62 -21.02
N ALA A 123 -14.66 7.63 -21.04
CA ALA A 123 -14.49 8.49 -19.87
C ALA A 123 -15.82 9.21 -19.48
N GLY A 124 -16.38 8.81 -18.33
CA GLY A 124 -17.66 9.32 -17.81
C GLY A 124 -18.93 8.57 -18.23
N TYR A 125 -18.81 7.42 -18.91
CA TYR A 125 -19.96 6.61 -19.35
C TYR A 125 -19.64 5.11 -19.41
N TYR A 126 -20.58 4.30 -18.94
CA TYR A 126 -20.55 2.84 -19.03
C TYR A 126 -21.92 2.30 -19.48
N SER A 127 -21.94 1.20 -20.22
CA SER A 127 -23.17 0.51 -20.62
C SER A 127 -22.97 -0.99 -20.77
N VAL A 128 -23.99 -1.76 -20.38
CA VAL A 128 -24.03 -3.23 -20.52
C VAL A 128 -25.46 -3.71 -20.72
N LEU A 129 -25.61 -4.89 -21.33
CA LEU A 129 -26.86 -5.64 -21.37
C LEU A 129 -26.79 -6.78 -20.35
N LEU A 130 -27.74 -6.82 -19.41
CA LEU A 130 -27.94 -7.95 -18.50
C LEU A 130 -28.79 -9.02 -19.20
N ASP A 131 -28.27 -10.25 -19.30
CA ASP A 131 -28.80 -11.28 -20.20
C ASP A 131 -30.12 -11.93 -19.69
N ASP A 132 -30.29 -12.15 -18.38
CA ASP A 132 -31.47 -12.88 -17.85
C ASP A 132 -32.78 -12.15 -18.17
N ASP A 133 -32.78 -10.84 -17.94
CA ASP A 133 -33.96 -9.99 -18.10
C ASP A 133 -33.92 -9.11 -19.35
N ALA A 134 -32.84 -9.17 -20.13
CA ALA A 134 -32.59 -8.31 -21.28
C ALA A 134 -32.76 -6.81 -20.91
N ILE A 135 -32.16 -6.40 -19.79
CA ILE A 135 -32.19 -5.03 -19.29
C ILE A 135 -30.93 -4.32 -19.78
N ALA A 136 -31.10 -3.28 -20.59
CA ALA A 136 -29.97 -2.43 -20.97
C ALA A 136 -29.73 -1.41 -19.85
N VAL A 137 -28.49 -1.34 -19.38
CA VAL A 137 -28.02 -0.44 -18.35
C VAL A 137 -27.10 0.60 -18.98
N ASP A 138 -27.34 1.87 -18.69
CA ASP A 138 -26.47 2.98 -19.03
C ASP A 138 -26.16 3.77 -17.75
N LEU A 139 -24.89 4.08 -17.52
CA LEU A 139 -24.40 4.76 -16.31
C LEU A 139 -23.61 6.01 -16.69
N THR A 140 -23.76 7.08 -15.91
CA THR A 140 -22.93 8.29 -15.98
C THR A 140 -22.85 8.94 -14.60
N ALA A 141 -21.93 9.90 -14.42
CA ALA A 141 -21.71 10.55 -13.13
C ALA A 141 -21.45 12.06 -13.27
N SER A 142 -21.68 12.74 -12.16
CA SER A 142 -21.15 14.06 -11.81
C SER A 142 -20.25 13.89 -10.58
N PRO A 143 -19.59 14.95 -10.05
CA PRO A 143 -18.68 14.77 -8.92
C PRO A 143 -19.26 14.00 -7.73
N ARG A 144 -20.55 14.15 -7.41
CA ARG A 144 -21.18 13.53 -6.22
C ARG A 144 -22.48 12.79 -6.51
N VAL A 145 -22.90 12.72 -7.77
CA VAL A 145 -24.17 12.08 -8.17
C VAL A 145 -23.95 11.11 -9.32
N GLY A 146 -24.32 9.84 -9.11
CA GLY A 146 -24.45 8.82 -10.13
C GLY A 146 -25.85 8.85 -10.75
N LEU A 147 -25.94 8.59 -12.05
CA LEU A 147 -27.20 8.52 -12.79
C LEU A 147 -27.25 7.23 -13.61
N HIS A 148 -28.28 6.46 -13.33
CA HIS A 148 -28.61 5.21 -14.01
C HIS A 148 -29.75 5.46 -15.01
N GLN A 149 -29.70 4.77 -16.16
CA GLN A 149 -30.83 4.58 -17.05
C GLN A 149 -30.99 3.08 -17.33
N TYR A 150 -32.11 2.53 -16.87
CA TYR A 150 -32.50 1.15 -17.14
C TYR A 150 -33.56 1.12 -18.24
N THR A 151 -33.32 0.35 -19.29
CA THR A 151 -34.28 0.12 -20.38
C THR A 151 -34.75 -1.33 -20.34
N PHE A 152 -36.04 -1.54 -20.05
CA PHE A 152 -36.61 -2.87 -19.90
C PHE A 152 -37.14 -3.41 -21.23
N SER A 153 -36.58 -4.51 -21.74
CA SER A 153 -36.98 -5.07 -23.03
C SER A 153 -38.27 -5.90 -22.99
N LYS A 154 -38.82 -6.11 -21.80
CA LYS A 154 -40.02 -6.91 -21.53
C LYS A 154 -41.02 -6.06 -20.73
N LYS A 155 -42.32 -6.34 -20.92
CA LYS A 155 -43.38 -5.82 -20.04
C LYS A 155 -43.42 -6.65 -18.76
N GLY A 156 -43.68 -6.02 -17.62
CA GLY A 156 -43.87 -6.74 -16.35
C GLY A 156 -43.48 -5.89 -15.15
N GLN A 157 -43.31 -6.55 -14.00
CA GLN A 157 -42.80 -5.92 -12.79
C GLN A 157 -41.28 -5.73 -12.92
N ALA A 158 -40.82 -4.48 -12.96
CA ALA A 158 -39.42 -4.12 -12.81
C ALA A 158 -39.11 -3.89 -11.33
N ASN A 159 -37.94 -4.33 -10.89
CA ASN A 159 -37.42 -4.16 -9.54
C ASN A 159 -36.08 -3.44 -9.59
N ILE A 160 -35.82 -2.59 -8.61
CA ILE A 160 -34.49 -2.07 -8.29
C ILE A 160 -34.16 -2.57 -6.89
N ILE A 161 -33.19 -3.48 -6.79
CA ILE A 161 -32.67 -4.00 -5.53
C ILE A 161 -31.67 -2.98 -4.99
N LEU A 162 -31.77 -2.66 -3.70
CA LEU A 162 -30.75 -1.98 -2.91
C LEU A 162 -30.18 -3.00 -1.92
N ASP A 163 -28.89 -3.26 -2.00
CA ASP A 163 -28.19 -4.17 -1.10
C ASP A 163 -27.08 -3.44 -0.35
N LEU A 164 -27.25 -3.26 0.96
CA LEU A 164 -26.24 -2.62 1.82
C LEU A 164 -25.23 -3.62 2.41
N ASN A 165 -25.48 -4.92 2.24
CA ASN A 165 -24.58 -6.00 2.65
C ASN A 165 -23.57 -6.38 1.56
N HIS A 166 -23.60 -5.70 0.41
CA HIS A 166 -22.66 -5.91 -0.67
C HIS A 166 -21.22 -5.65 -0.20
N ARG A 167 -20.32 -6.61 -0.49
CA ARG A 167 -18.88 -6.65 -0.15
C ARG A 167 -18.59 -6.48 1.34
N ASP A 168 -18.33 -5.27 1.82
CA ASP A 168 -17.82 -5.06 3.17
C ASP A 168 -18.84 -5.41 4.26
N GLN A 169 -18.30 -5.63 5.46
CA GLN A 169 -19.13 -5.88 6.62
C GLN A 169 -19.98 -4.64 6.95
N LEU A 170 -21.31 -4.76 6.82
CA LEU A 170 -22.26 -3.76 7.27
C LEU A 170 -22.30 -3.72 8.81
N ILE A 171 -21.74 -2.66 9.41
CA ILE A 171 -21.85 -2.39 10.85
C ILE A 171 -23.27 -1.89 11.15
N MET A 172 -23.75 -0.90 10.38
CA MET A 172 -25.06 -0.30 10.54
C MET A 172 -25.58 0.27 9.23
N GLY A 173 -26.78 -0.14 8.84
CA GLY A 173 -27.53 0.44 7.73
C GLY A 173 -28.80 1.12 8.23
N GLU A 174 -29.18 2.22 7.59
CA GLU A 174 -30.49 2.86 7.72
C GLU A 174 -31.05 3.17 6.33
N VAL A 175 -32.35 2.90 6.13
CA VAL A 175 -33.10 3.27 4.93
C VAL A 175 -34.38 3.99 5.35
N ARG A 176 -34.54 5.25 4.91
CA ARG A 176 -35.72 6.10 5.17
C ARG A 176 -36.48 6.33 3.88
N ILE A 177 -37.78 6.08 3.90
CA ILE A 177 -38.68 6.30 2.78
C ILE A 177 -39.31 7.67 2.93
N ILE A 178 -38.90 8.63 2.10
CA ILE A 178 -39.40 10.01 2.16
C ILE A 178 -40.73 10.11 1.41
N ASN A 179 -40.82 9.45 0.26
CA ASN A 179 -42.04 9.25 -0.52
C ASN A 179 -41.82 8.11 -1.54
N ASP A 180 -42.78 7.90 -2.43
CA ASP A 180 -42.74 6.85 -3.47
C ASP A 180 -41.63 7.03 -4.52
N LYS A 181 -40.89 8.14 -4.52
CA LYS A 181 -39.77 8.39 -5.43
C LYS A 181 -38.44 8.65 -4.74
N VAL A 182 -38.42 8.84 -3.42
CA VAL A 182 -37.25 9.34 -2.71
C VAL A 182 -36.95 8.46 -1.50
N VAL A 183 -35.71 8.00 -1.46
CA VAL A 183 -35.14 7.18 -0.39
C VAL A 183 -33.86 7.83 0.12
N GLU A 184 -33.66 7.83 1.43
CA GLU A 184 -32.41 8.25 2.06
C GLU A 184 -31.75 7.05 2.75
N VAL A 185 -30.43 6.96 2.65
CA VAL A 185 -29.64 5.82 3.11
C VAL A 185 -28.47 6.31 3.96
N MET A 186 -28.14 5.57 5.01
CA MET A 186 -26.84 5.62 5.68
C MET A 186 -26.28 4.21 5.72
N ARG A 187 -25.03 4.03 5.29
CA ARG A 187 -24.23 2.81 5.42
C ARG A 187 -23.02 3.14 6.29
N ARG A 188 -22.80 2.33 7.31
CA ARG A 188 -21.58 2.29 8.11
C ARG A 188 -20.96 0.91 7.98
N SER A 189 -19.70 0.84 7.54
CA SER A 189 -19.02 -0.40 7.15
C SER A 189 -17.64 -0.53 7.79
N SER A 190 -17.15 -1.78 7.84
CA SER A 190 -15.77 -2.11 8.19
C SER A 190 -15.18 -3.03 7.13
N ALA A 191 -14.06 -2.61 6.53
CA ALA A 191 -13.15 -3.45 5.77
C ALA A 191 -11.71 -2.97 6.02
N TRP A 192 -11.08 -2.33 5.03
CA TRP A 192 -9.78 -1.68 5.17
C TRP A 192 -9.90 -0.36 5.95
N ALA A 193 -10.87 0.48 5.57
CA ALA A 193 -11.45 1.49 6.43
C ALA A 193 -12.34 0.80 7.47
N THR A 194 -11.92 0.84 8.73
CA THR A 194 -12.60 0.08 9.81
C THR A 194 -13.86 0.76 10.35
N ASP A 195 -14.05 2.05 10.05
CA ASP A 195 -15.22 2.82 10.47
C ASP A 195 -15.66 3.83 9.39
N GLN A 196 -16.11 3.32 8.24
CA GLN A 196 -16.51 4.14 7.10
C GLN A 196 -17.97 4.60 7.22
N TYR A 197 -18.27 5.85 6.86
CA TYR A 197 -19.63 6.39 6.79
C TYR A 197 -19.96 6.89 5.38
N VAL A 198 -21.02 6.34 4.79
CA VAL A 198 -21.56 6.79 3.50
C VAL A 198 -23.05 7.08 3.64
N TYR A 199 -23.44 8.31 3.31
CA TYR A 199 -24.84 8.69 3.20
C TYR A 199 -25.22 8.79 1.73
N ALA A 200 -26.45 8.41 1.41
CA ALA A 200 -26.97 8.57 0.06
C ALA A 200 -28.41 9.09 0.03
N ARG A 201 -28.73 9.74 -1.08
CA ARG A 201 -30.11 10.03 -1.48
C ARG A 201 -30.36 9.38 -2.83
N ILE A 202 -31.37 8.52 -2.91
CA ILE A 202 -31.82 7.85 -4.11
C ILE A 202 -33.12 8.50 -4.56
N GLU A 203 -33.19 8.95 -5.81
CA GLU A 203 -34.41 9.44 -6.46
C GLU A 203 -34.74 8.57 -7.67
N PHE A 204 -36.01 8.20 -7.84
CA PHE A 204 -36.52 7.46 -9.00
C PHE A 204 -37.32 8.39 -9.92
N SER A 205 -37.22 8.22 -11.25
CA SER A 205 -38.01 9.04 -12.19
C SER A 205 -39.51 8.72 -12.17
N ALA A 206 -39.91 7.60 -11.58
CA ALA A 206 -41.30 7.16 -11.43
C ALA A 206 -41.56 6.66 -9.99
N PRO A 207 -42.82 6.66 -9.51
CA PRO A 207 -43.18 6.05 -8.24
C PRO A 207 -42.80 4.57 -8.18
N MET A 208 -42.26 4.14 -7.05
CA MET A 208 -41.85 2.78 -6.75
C MET A 208 -42.53 2.30 -5.46
N LYS A 209 -42.83 1.01 -5.39
CA LYS A 209 -43.39 0.35 -4.21
C LYS A 209 -42.36 -0.57 -3.59
N ILE A 210 -42.28 -0.61 -2.27
CA ILE A 210 -41.44 -1.60 -1.58
C ILE A 210 -42.17 -2.95 -1.65
N THR A 211 -41.51 -3.96 -2.19
CA THR A 211 -42.11 -5.29 -2.43
C THR A 211 -41.42 -6.40 -1.64
N LYS A 212 -40.13 -6.22 -1.32
CA LYS A 212 -39.36 -7.18 -0.53
C LYS A 212 -38.37 -6.46 0.36
N ILE A 213 -38.21 -6.97 1.57
CA ILE A 213 -37.34 -6.40 2.60
C ILE A 213 -36.62 -7.57 3.28
N ASN A 214 -35.32 -7.43 3.48
CA ASN A 214 -34.54 -8.24 4.39
C ASN A 214 -33.89 -7.29 5.39
N ASN A 215 -34.27 -7.38 6.66
CA ASN A 215 -33.62 -6.64 7.73
C ASN A 215 -33.62 -7.43 9.04
N ASN A 216 -32.63 -7.18 9.89
CA ASN A 216 -32.54 -7.78 11.22
C ASN A 216 -32.83 -6.82 12.38
N ALA A 217 -33.12 -5.54 12.11
CA ALA A 217 -33.29 -4.47 13.09
C ALA A 217 -32.06 -4.23 14.01
N PHE A 218 -32.01 -3.06 14.64
CA PHE A 218 -31.04 -2.74 15.70
C PHE A 218 -31.77 -2.07 16.86
N ALA A 219 -31.47 -2.45 18.11
CA ALA A 219 -31.89 -1.64 19.25
C ALA A 219 -31.03 -0.36 19.32
N PRO A 220 -31.60 0.84 19.54
CA PRO A 220 -32.99 1.11 19.95
C PRO A 220 -33.98 1.43 18.80
N ALA A 221 -33.58 1.31 17.54
CA ALA A 221 -34.40 1.63 16.38
C ALA A 221 -35.63 0.70 16.26
N LYS A 222 -36.84 1.29 16.18
CA LYS A 222 -38.07 0.58 15.82
C LYS A 222 -38.26 0.67 14.31
N VAL A 223 -38.18 -0.47 13.62
CA VAL A 223 -38.53 -0.58 12.20
C VAL A 223 -40.00 -0.20 12.00
N THR A 224 -40.27 0.57 10.95
CA THR A 224 -41.62 1.01 10.53
C THR A 224 -41.76 0.86 9.02
N ASP A 225 -42.95 1.10 8.47
CA ASP A 225 -43.20 1.04 7.02
C ASP A 225 -42.37 2.08 6.22
N THR A 226 -41.81 3.09 6.89
CA THR A 226 -41.00 4.15 6.26
C THR A 226 -39.56 4.22 6.79
N PHE A 227 -39.16 3.30 7.69
CA PHE A 227 -37.82 3.29 8.25
C PHE A 227 -37.35 1.86 8.56
N PHE A 228 -36.23 1.48 7.96
CA PHE A 228 -35.58 0.18 8.12
C PHE A 228 -34.14 0.38 8.59
N ALA A 229 -33.66 -0.50 9.46
CA ALA A 229 -32.31 -0.45 9.99
C ALA A 229 -31.80 -1.86 10.30
N GLY A 230 -30.49 -2.05 10.37
CA GLY A 230 -29.91 -3.36 10.66
C GLY A 230 -28.45 -3.48 10.24
N SER A 231 -27.80 -4.58 10.62
CA SER A 231 -26.52 -5.04 10.04
C SER A 231 -26.74 -6.03 8.90
N ILE A 232 -27.99 -6.40 8.67
CA ILE A 232 -28.49 -7.01 7.44
C ILE A 232 -29.57 -6.05 6.95
N LEU A 233 -29.43 -5.51 5.74
CA LEU A 233 -30.38 -4.56 5.18
C LEU A 233 -30.35 -4.55 3.65
N ALA A 234 -31.39 -5.13 3.04
CA ALA A 234 -31.63 -5.09 1.60
C ALA A 234 -33.12 -4.88 1.31
N LEU A 235 -33.44 -4.12 0.26
CA LEU A 235 -34.82 -3.80 -0.13
C LEU A 235 -34.99 -3.91 -1.65
N SER A 236 -36.21 -4.24 -2.07
CA SER A 236 -36.65 -4.16 -3.47
C SER A 236 -37.68 -3.06 -3.66
N PHE A 237 -37.45 -2.20 -4.66
CA PHE A 237 -38.37 -1.17 -5.11
C PHE A 237 -38.93 -1.53 -6.48
N SER A 238 -40.25 -1.70 -6.61
CA SER A 238 -40.88 -2.23 -7.82
C SER A 238 -41.94 -1.33 -8.43
N LYS A 239 -42.11 -1.45 -9.75
CA LYS A 239 -43.25 -0.92 -10.52
C LYS A 239 -43.50 -1.76 -11.76
N ASP A 240 -44.70 -1.67 -12.31
CA ASP A 240 -44.96 -2.22 -13.65
C ASP A 240 -44.35 -1.31 -14.72
N VAL A 241 -43.74 -1.91 -15.73
CA VAL A 241 -43.16 -1.24 -16.90
C VAL A 241 -43.69 -1.84 -18.20
N GLU A 242 -43.79 -1.00 -19.23
CA GLU A 242 -44.03 -1.45 -20.61
C GLU A 242 -42.71 -1.80 -21.32
N LYS A 243 -42.81 -2.57 -22.41
CA LYS A 243 -41.65 -2.91 -23.24
C LYS A 243 -40.99 -1.63 -23.80
N GLY A 244 -39.69 -1.49 -23.57
CA GLY A 244 -38.88 -0.36 -23.99
C GLY A 244 -38.97 0.85 -23.07
N GLU A 245 -39.70 0.75 -21.95
CA GLU A 245 -39.78 1.82 -20.97
C GLU A 245 -38.43 2.05 -20.30
N LYS A 246 -38.15 3.33 -20.01
CA LYS A 246 -36.91 3.77 -19.36
C LYS A 246 -37.21 4.23 -17.94
N LEU A 247 -36.45 3.70 -16.98
CA LEU A 247 -36.44 4.17 -15.60
C LEU A 247 -35.09 4.83 -15.32
N LEU A 248 -35.09 6.06 -14.82
CA LEU A 248 -33.89 6.75 -14.39
C LEU A 248 -33.80 6.71 -12.86
N VAL A 249 -32.58 6.53 -12.35
CA VAL A 249 -32.29 6.55 -10.91
C VAL A 249 -31.10 7.48 -10.66
N LYS A 250 -31.28 8.50 -9.81
CA LYS A 250 -30.18 9.34 -9.32
C LYS A 250 -29.77 8.86 -7.94
N VAL A 251 -28.47 8.75 -7.70
CA VAL A 251 -27.91 8.45 -6.38
C VAL A 251 -26.85 9.49 -6.07
N ALA A 252 -27.13 10.36 -5.09
CA ALA A 252 -26.14 11.30 -4.59
C ALA A 252 -25.50 10.76 -3.32
N LEU A 253 -24.18 10.85 -3.22
CA LEU A 253 -23.42 10.47 -2.02
C LEU A 253 -23.11 11.71 -1.17
N SER A 254 -22.82 11.47 0.11
CA SER A 254 -22.29 12.47 1.05
C SER A 254 -21.52 11.77 2.17
N PRO A 255 -20.37 12.32 2.61
CA PRO A 255 -19.67 11.84 3.81
C PRO A 255 -20.31 12.38 5.11
N THR A 256 -21.17 13.40 5.02
CA THR A 256 -21.65 14.14 6.19
C THR A 256 -23.06 13.78 6.62
N GLY A 257 -23.97 13.50 5.68
CA GLY A 257 -25.36 13.23 6.00
C GLY A 257 -26.32 13.24 4.80
N THR A 258 -27.56 12.82 5.03
CA THR A 258 -28.60 12.78 3.97
C THR A 258 -28.99 14.17 3.48
N ALA A 259 -28.89 15.19 4.33
CA ALA A 259 -29.06 16.59 3.94
C ALA A 259 -27.97 17.07 2.96
N GLY A 260 -26.72 16.65 3.16
CA GLY A 260 -25.61 16.90 2.24
C GLY A 260 -25.86 16.24 0.89
N ALA A 261 -26.22 14.95 0.90
CA ALA A 261 -26.57 14.20 -0.32
C ALA A 261 -27.72 14.86 -1.09
N ALA A 262 -28.74 15.40 -0.41
CA ALA A 262 -29.83 16.14 -1.04
C ALA A 262 -29.35 17.44 -1.72
N LYS A 263 -28.45 18.20 -1.09
CA LYS A 263 -27.86 19.41 -1.67
C LYS A 263 -26.99 19.07 -2.88
N ASN A 264 -26.17 18.02 -2.79
CA ASN A 264 -25.34 17.54 -3.90
C ASN A 264 -26.21 17.21 -5.12
N MET A 265 -27.28 16.42 -4.92
CA MET A 265 -28.21 16.07 -5.98
C MET A 265 -28.87 17.29 -6.64
N ALA A 266 -29.35 18.24 -5.82
CA ALA A 266 -30.04 19.42 -6.30
C ALA A 266 -29.11 20.38 -7.07
N SER A 267 -27.84 20.47 -6.67
CA SER A 267 -26.83 21.31 -7.30
C SER A 267 -26.35 20.73 -8.64
N GLU A 268 -25.96 19.45 -8.64
CA GLU A 268 -25.24 18.85 -9.76
C GLU A 268 -26.18 18.20 -10.79
N MET A 269 -27.31 17.62 -10.37
CA MET A 269 -28.27 16.92 -11.25
C MET A 269 -29.75 17.21 -10.92
N PRO A 270 -30.23 18.47 -11.06
CA PRO A 270 -31.62 18.84 -10.75
C PRO A 270 -32.66 18.32 -11.76
N LYS A 271 -32.26 17.89 -12.96
CA LYS A 271 -33.16 17.49 -14.04
C LYS A 271 -32.88 16.07 -14.53
N TRP A 272 -33.93 15.38 -14.95
CA TRP A 272 -33.88 14.05 -15.55
C TRP A 272 -33.46 14.09 -17.03
N ASN A 273 -32.17 14.25 -17.31
CA ASN A 273 -31.64 14.23 -18.68
C ASN A 273 -30.30 13.48 -18.75
N PHE A 274 -30.39 12.18 -19.03
CA PHE A 274 -29.24 11.28 -19.12
C PHE A 274 -28.22 11.72 -20.18
N LYS A 275 -28.68 12.04 -21.39
CA LYS A 275 -27.79 12.47 -22.49
C LYS A 275 -27.01 13.74 -22.14
N LYS A 276 -27.65 14.69 -21.44
CA LYS A 276 -26.98 15.90 -20.98
C LYS A 276 -25.95 15.58 -19.89
N ALA A 277 -26.26 14.66 -18.98
CA ALA A 277 -25.31 14.23 -17.94
C ALA A 277 -24.05 13.59 -18.56
N VAL A 278 -24.21 12.69 -19.54
CA VAL A 278 -23.09 12.11 -20.31
C VAL A 278 -22.26 13.20 -20.97
N ALA A 279 -22.89 14.12 -21.71
CA ALA A 279 -22.18 15.20 -22.38
C ALA A 279 -21.45 16.14 -21.39
N SER A 280 -21.98 16.34 -20.18
CA SER A 280 -21.31 17.09 -19.12
C SER A 280 -20.09 16.35 -18.57
N ALA A 281 -20.20 15.04 -18.34
CA ALA A 281 -19.08 14.20 -17.88
C ALA A 281 -17.95 14.18 -18.92
N GLU A 282 -18.29 13.98 -20.21
CA GLU A 282 -17.34 14.07 -21.32
C GLU A 282 -16.67 15.45 -21.41
N ALA A 283 -17.42 16.53 -21.15
CA ALA A 283 -16.87 17.88 -21.17
C ALA A 283 -15.86 18.12 -20.03
N LEU A 284 -16.10 17.55 -18.84
CA LEU A 284 -15.15 17.56 -17.73
C LEU A 284 -13.88 16.78 -18.10
N TRP A 285 -14.02 15.57 -18.64
CA TRP A 285 -12.86 14.78 -19.08
C TRP A 285 -12.06 15.46 -20.19
N ASN A 286 -12.72 16.00 -21.22
CA ASN A 286 -12.04 16.74 -22.27
C ASN A 286 -11.32 18.00 -21.76
N LYS A 287 -11.76 18.59 -20.64
CA LYS A 287 -11.08 19.72 -20.02
C LYS A 287 -9.76 19.31 -19.35
N GLU A 288 -9.72 18.12 -18.74
CA GLU A 288 -8.51 17.63 -18.06
C GLU A 288 -7.56 16.94 -19.04
N LEU A 289 -8.07 16.06 -19.93
CA LEU A 289 -7.26 15.34 -20.93
C LEU A 289 -6.60 16.24 -21.99
N ARG A 290 -7.06 17.49 -22.15
CA ARG A 290 -6.41 18.47 -23.03
C ARG A 290 -5.19 19.14 -22.38
N LYS A 291 -4.95 18.96 -21.08
CA LYS A 291 -3.79 19.54 -20.39
C LYS A 291 -2.49 19.05 -21.03
N ILE A 292 -2.50 17.86 -21.63
CA ILE A 292 -1.41 17.30 -22.41
C ILE A 292 -1.96 16.83 -23.76
N GLU A 293 -1.45 17.39 -24.86
CA GLU A 293 -1.82 17.02 -26.22
C GLU A 293 -0.65 16.36 -26.92
N ILE A 294 -0.80 15.08 -27.27
CA ILE A 294 0.20 14.35 -28.06
C ILE A 294 -0.19 14.32 -29.54
N THR A 295 0.82 14.25 -30.41
CA THR A 295 0.66 13.96 -31.85
C THR A 295 1.28 12.61 -32.16
N GLU A 296 0.41 11.63 -32.43
CA GLU A 296 0.79 10.24 -32.73
C GLU A 296 -0.14 9.68 -33.82
N ALA A 297 0.43 8.96 -34.79
CA ALA A 297 -0.30 8.34 -35.88
C ALA A 297 -0.90 6.98 -35.47
N ASP A 298 -0.28 6.27 -34.53
CA ASP A 298 -0.80 5.01 -34.00
C ASP A 298 -2.00 5.28 -33.05
N PRO A 299 -3.22 4.83 -33.40
CA PRO A 299 -4.39 5.01 -32.54
C PRO A 299 -4.26 4.25 -31.21
N ASN A 300 -3.53 3.12 -31.16
CA ASN A 300 -3.34 2.38 -29.91
C ASN A 300 -2.49 3.17 -28.92
N LYS A 301 -1.40 3.78 -29.38
CA LYS A 301 -0.56 4.64 -28.53
C LYS A 301 -1.32 5.88 -28.03
N ASN A 302 -2.20 6.44 -28.87
CA ASN A 302 -3.10 7.51 -28.43
C ASN A 302 -4.03 7.03 -27.30
N THR A 303 -4.67 5.87 -27.48
CA THR A 303 -5.56 5.30 -26.45
C THR A 303 -4.81 5.00 -25.16
N ILE A 304 -3.64 4.37 -25.21
CA ILE A 304 -2.83 4.08 -24.02
C ILE A 304 -2.49 5.38 -23.29
N PHE A 305 -2.02 6.41 -23.99
CA PHE A 305 -1.67 7.68 -23.36
C PHE A 305 -2.85 8.38 -22.69
N TYR A 306 -4.00 8.51 -23.38
CA TYR A 306 -5.15 9.19 -22.79
C TYR A 306 -5.84 8.34 -21.72
N THR A 307 -5.79 7.01 -21.81
CA THR A 307 -6.23 6.15 -20.70
C THR A 307 -5.33 6.29 -19.48
N ALA A 308 -4.00 6.30 -19.67
CA ALA A 308 -3.08 6.53 -18.56
C ALA A 308 -3.36 7.88 -17.89
N LEU A 309 -3.45 8.96 -18.68
CA LEU A 309 -3.81 10.28 -18.14
C LEU A 309 -5.18 10.28 -17.43
N TYR A 310 -6.15 9.51 -17.94
CA TYR A 310 -7.45 9.32 -17.29
C TYR A 310 -7.32 8.62 -15.93
N HIS A 311 -6.55 7.52 -15.81
CA HIS A 311 -6.32 6.83 -14.53
C HIS A 311 -5.68 7.74 -13.48
N THR A 312 -4.74 8.60 -13.86
CA THR A 312 -4.14 9.60 -12.93
C THR A 312 -5.13 10.62 -12.38
N MET A 313 -6.34 10.71 -12.92
CA MET A 313 -7.34 11.70 -12.51
C MET A 313 -8.61 11.03 -11.97
N MET A 314 -8.59 9.72 -11.72
CA MET A 314 -9.68 9.02 -11.05
C MET A 314 -9.63 9.21 -9.53
N GLN A 315 -8.43 9.40 -8.95
CA GLN A 315 -8.14 9.65 -7.53
C GLN A 315 -7.01 10.68 -7.40
N PRO A 316 -6.88 11.40 -6.26
CA PRO A 316 -7.71 11.38 -5.03
C PRO A 316 -9.17 11.83 -5.26
N ASN A 317 -10.10 11.41 -4.40
CA ASN A 317 -11.53 11.68 -4.57
C ASN A 317 -12.00 12.85 -3.70
N ILE A 318 -12.80 13.76 -4.26
CA ILE A 318 -13.43 14.82 -3.47
C ILE A 318 -14.27 14.19 -2.34
N ALA A 319 -14.00 14.58 -1.10
CA ALA A 319 -14.58 13.98 0.11
C ALA A 319 -15.31 15.03 0.97
N MET A 320 -16.00 15.95 0.30
CA MET A 320 -16.85 16.98 0.91
C MET A 320 -18.11 17.21 0.09
N ASP A 321 -19.16 17.73 0.72
CA ASP A 321 -20.39 18.14 0.04
C ASP A 321 -20.23 19.48 -0.69
N VAL A 322 -21.21 19.83 -1.54
CA VAL A 322 -21.21 21.09 -2.30
C VAL A 322 -21.28 22.35 -1.43
N ASP A 323 -21.61 22.21 -0.14
CA ASP A 323 -21.62 23.30 0.83
C ASP A 323 -20.32 23.41 1.65
N GLY A 324 -19.31 22.58 1.34
CA GLY A 324 -18.00 22.59 1.99
C GLY A 324 -17.91 21.72 3.24
N GLN A 325 -19.00 21.09 3.70
CA GLN A 325 -18.93 20.20 4.85
C GLN A 325 -18.25 18.86 4.49
N TYR A 326 -17.41 18.35 5.39
CA TYR A 326 -16.70 17.08 5.23
C TYR A 326 -16.62 16.31 6.55
N ARG A 327 -16.28 15.03 6.48
CA ARG A 327 -15.98 14.20 7.66
C ARG A 327 -14.46 14.15 7.86
N GLY A 328 -14.00 14.51 9.06
CA GLY A 328 -12.59 14.55 9.42
C GLY A 328 -12.07 13.22 9.98
N ARG A 329 -10.76 13.13 10.19
CA ARG A 329 -10.09 11.94 10.77
C ARG A 329 -10.50 11.64 12.23
N ASP A 330 -11.12 12.61 12.90
CA ASP A 330 -11.74 12.49 14.22
C ASP A 330 -13.21 11.99 14.15
N ASN A 331 -13.67 11.62 12.95
CA ASN A 331 -15.04 11.26 12.62
C ASN A 331 -16.09 12.36 12.89
N GLN A 332 -15.68 13.60 13.14
CA GLN A 332 -16.58 14.75 13.27
C GLN A 332 -16.86 15.39 11.91
N ILE A 333 -17.93 16.18 11.85
CA ILE A 333 -18.25 17.00 10.66
C ILE A 333 -17.61 18.37 10.82
N HIS A 334 -16.83 18.74 9.81
CA HIS A 334 -16.12 20.01 9.72
C HIS A 334 -16.53 20.75 8.46
N ASN A 335 -16.04 21.98 8.29
CA ASN A 335 -16.27 22.80 7.10
C ASN A 335 -14.93 23.20 6.48
N ALA A 336 -14.76 22.97 5.18
CA ALA A 336 -13.54 23.35 4.47
C ALA A 336 -13.55 24.85 4.18
N GLU A 337 -12.46 25.54 4.51
CA GLU A 337 -12.33 26.98 4.33
C GLU A 337 -11.22 27.29 3.33
N GLY A 338 -11.60 27.67 2.10
CA GLY A 338 -10.65 28.12 1.07
C GLY A 338 -9.94 27.01 0.31
N PHE A 339 -10.26 25.73 0.55
CA PHE A 339 -9.75 24.57 -0.17
C PHE A 339 -10.84 23.51 -0.35
N ASP A 340 -10.63 22.59 -1.28
CA ASP A 340 -11.47 21.40 -1.45
C ASP A 340 -10.88 20.24 -0.62
N TYR A 341 -11.70 19.51 0.17
CA TYR A 341 -11.22 18.38 0.98
C TYR A 341 -11.32 17.05 0.22
N TYR A 342 -10.26 16.23 0.24
CA TYR A 342 -10.16 14.97 -0.51
C TYR A 342 -9.92 13.75 0.39
N SER A 343 -10.03 12.56 -0.19
CA SER A 343 -9.68 11.28 0.41
C SER A 343 -9.07 10.34 -0.64
N VAL A 344 -8.65 9.13 -0.23
CA VAL A 344 -7.95 8.12 -1.04
C VAL A 344 -6.54 8.62 -1.38
N PHE A 345 -5.67 8.51 -0.39
CA PHE A 345 -4.27 8.94 -0.49
C PHE A 345 -3.33 7.74 -0.39
N SER A 346 -3.05 7.10 -1.53
CA SER A 346 -2.08 6.01 -1.68
C SER A 346 -0.65 6.56 -1.76
N LEU A 347 -0.15 7.08 -0.65
CA LEU A 347 1.03 7.97 -0.69
C LEU A 347 2.32 7.24 -0.92
N TRP A 348 2.44 5.96 -0.56
CA TRP A 348 3.63 5.14 -0.84
C TRP A 348 3.90 5.01 -2.34
N ASP A 349 2.85 4.99 -3.15
CA ASP A 349 2.95 4.91 -4.61
C ASP A 349 3.03 6.31 -5.20
N THR A 350 2.01 7.12 -4.90
CA THR A 350 1.72 8.34 -5.65
C THR A 350 2.74 9.46 -5.44
N PHE A 351 3.56 9.43 -4.39
CA PHE A 351 4.63 10.44 -4.23
C PHE A 351 5.67 10.37 -5.37
N ARG A 352 5.82 9.20 -6.01
CA ARG A 352 6.89 8.88 -6.96
C ARG A 352 6.69 9.50 -8.34
N ALA A 353 5.45 9.51 -8.85
CA ALA A 353 5.14 10.05 -10.18
C ALA A 353 3.81 10.81 -10.25
N ALA A 354 2.75 10.31 -9.59
CA ALA A 354 1.43 10.94 -9.67
C ALA A 354 1.41 12.35 -9.08
N ASN A 355 1.90 12.54 -7.84
CA ASN A 355 2.01 13.86 -7.23
C ASN A 355 2.99 14.80 -7.96
N PRO A 356 4.18 14.33 -8.41
CA PRO A 356 5.01 15.07 -9.36
C PRO A 356 4.26 15.56 -10.59
N LEU A 357 3.48 14.70 -11.25
CA LEU A 357 2.65 15.08 -12.40
C LEU A 357 1.63 16.17 -11.99
N TYR A 358 1.00 16.06 -10.83
CA TYR A 358 0.04 17.06 -10.34
C TYR A 358 0.70 18.42 -10.09
N THR A 359 1.96 18.47 -9.66
CA THR A 359 2.68 19.76 -9.55
C THR A 359 2.86 20.47 -10.89
N LEU A 360 2.80 19.74 -12.02
CA LEU A 360 2.85 20.29 -13.36
C LEU A 360 1.47 20.75 -13.86
N ILE A 361 0.46 19.90 -13.69
CA ILE A 361 -0.84 20.05 -14.39
C ILE A 361 -2.06 20.28 -13.47
N GLU A 362 -1.91 20.22 -12.15
CA GLU A 362 -2.98 20.31 -11.14
C GLU A 362 -2.57 21.13 -9.90
N LYS A 363 -1.78 22.22 -10.04
CA LYS A 363 -1.19 22.96 -8.92
C LYS A 363 -2.22 23.41 -7.87
N LYS A 364 -3.41 23.85 -8.29
CA LYS A 364 -4.51 24.20 -7.36
C LYS A 364 -4.94 22.99 -6.52
N ARG A 365 -5.08 21.80 -7.12
CA ARG A 365 -5.44 20.58 -6.38
C ARG A 365 -4.30 20.07 -5.52
N THR A 366 -3.04 20.20 -5.96
CA THR A 366 -1.88 19.90 -5.10
C THR A 366 -1.95 20.71 -3.80
N ALA A 367 -2.28 22.00 -3.87
CA ALA A 367 -2.48 22.81 -2.67
C ALA A 367 -3.67 22.32 -1.81
N ASP A 368 -4.78 21.94 -2.44
CA ASP A 368 -5.93 21.36 -1.73
C ASP A 368 -5.61 20.03 -1.04
N PHE A 369 -4.83 19.15 -1.68
CA PHE A 369 -4.36 17.88 -1.11
C PHE A 369 -3.48 18.14 0.11
N ILE A 370 -2.56 19.11 0.03
CA ILE A 370 -1.69 19.47 1.16
C ILE A 370 -2.50 20.08 2.31
N ASN A 371 -3.46 20.96 2.02
CA ASN A 371 -4.37 21.47 3.07
C ASN A 371 -5.16 20.33 3.71
N THR A 372 -5.58 19.33 2.92
CA THR A 372 -6.21 18.11 3.43
C THR A 372 -5.27 17.36 4.38
N PHE A 373 -3.99 17.16 4.02
CA PHE A 373 -3.00 16.52 4.90
C PHE A 373 -2.81 17.25 6.22
N ILE A 374 -2.69 18.59 6.17
CA ILE A 374 -2.55 19.44 7.37
C ILE A 374 -3.79 19.30 8.27
N THR A 375 -4.98 19.35 7.69
CA THR A 375 -6.23 19.19 8.43
C THR A 375 -6.37 17.78 9.02
N GLN A 376 -5.99 16.74 8.27
CA GLN A 376 -5.96 15.37 8.76
C GLN A 376 -4.95 15.18 9.90
N TYR A 377 -3.82 15.88 9.87
CA TYR A 377 -2.89 15.96 11.00
C TYR A 377 -3.52 16.63 12.22
N GLU A 378 -4.16 17.80 12.04
CA GLU A 378 -4.80 18.54 13.14
C GLU A 378 -5.92 17.72 13.81
N GLN A 379 -6.64 16.89 13.05
CA GLN A 379 -7.77 16.09 13.53
C GLN A 379 -7.38 14.67 13.96
N GLY A 380 -6.38 14.07 13.32
CA GLY A 380 -5.97 12.67 13.50
C GLY A 380 -4.67 12.48 14.26
N GLY A 381 -3.92 13.56 14.55
CA GLY A 381 -2.69 13.56 15.34
C GLY A 381 -1.41 13.26 14.56
N ARG A 382 -1.50 12.82 13.30
CA ARG A 382 -0.36 12.62 12.39
C ARG A 382 -0.77 12.82 10.94
N LEU A 383 0.20 13.10 10.07
CA LEU A 383 -0.04 13.13 8.63
C LEU A 383 -0.51 11.75 8.12
N PRO A 384 -1.27 11.70 7.01
CA PRO A 384 -1.68 10.43 6.42
C PRO A 384 -0.50 9.63 5.87
N VAL A 385 -0.60 8.31 5.99
CA VAL A 385 0.26 7.32 5.30
C VAL A 385 -0.56 6.64 4.20
N TRP A 386 -1.66 5.96 4.55
CA TRP A 386 -2.76 5.64 3.63
C TRP A 386 -4.08 6.11 4.25
N GLU A 387 -4.67 7.13 3.67
CA GLU A 387 -5.98 7.58 4.14
C GLU A 387 -7.10 7.11 3.22
N LEU A 388 -8.13 6.53 3.84
CA LEU A 388 -9.33 6.02 3.19
C LEU A 388 -10.58 6.42 3.96
N ALA A 389 -11.42 7.28 3.39
CA ALA A 389 -12.72 7.65 3.94
C ALA A 389 -12.69 8.01 5.44
N SER A 390 -11.86 8.98 5.79
CA SER A 390 -11.59 9.46 7.17
C SER A 390 -10.87 8.46 8.07
N ASN A 391 -10.53 7.28 7.58
CA ASN A 391 -9.77 6.26 8.30
C ASN A 391 -8.31 6.28 7.82
N GLU A 392 -7.40 5.90 8.70
CA GLU A 392 -6.02 5.63 8.35
C GLU A 392 -5.85 4.14 8.42
N THR A 393 -5.19 3.60 7.40
CA THR A 393 -5.04 2.15 7.26
C THR A 393 -3.63 1.67 7.58
N ASP A 394 -2.71 2.61 7.84
CA ASP A 394 -1.29 2.38 8.13
C ASP A 394 -0.54 1.68 6.99
N CYS A 395 -1.08 1.74 5.77
CA CYS A 395 -0.50 1.15 4.56
C CYS A 395 0.30 2.18 3.75
N MET A 396 1.43 1.89 3.13
CA MET A 396 2.32 0.77 3.32
C MET A 396 3.32 1.10 4.42
N ILE A 397 4.44 1.72 4.06
CA ILE A 397 5.50 2.20 4.95
C ILE A 397 5.80 3.68 4.66
N GLY A 398 6.82 4.24 5.30
CA GLY A 398 7.15 5.66 5.09
C GLY A 398 6.19 6.63 5.78
N TYR A 399 6.38 7.91 5.52
CA TYR A 399 5.45 8.99 5.83
C TYR A 399 5.43 10.01 4.68
N HIS A 400 5.25 9.48 3.47
CA HIS A 400 5.49 10.15 2.19
C HIS A 400 4.59 11.35 1.86
N SER A 401 3.60 11.67 2.68
CA SER A 401 2.94 12.99 2.63
C SER A 401 3.96 14.13 2.76
N VAL A 402 5.08 13.91 3.46
CA VAL A 402 6.17 14.90 3.55
C VAL A 402 6.87 15.14 2.22
N SER A 403 7.02 14.11 1.37
CA SER A 403 7.59 14.26 0.03
C SER A 403 6.70 15.11 -0.86
N VAL A 404 5.39 14.87 -0.84
CA VAL A 404 4.42 15.66 -1.62
C VAL A 404 4.44 17.14 -1.20
N MET A 405 4.53 17.41 0.12
CA MET A 405 4.63 18.78 0.63
C MET A 405 5.95 19.45 0.26
N ALA A 406 7.08 18.74 0.42
CA ALA A 406 8.41 19.25 0.08
C ALA A 406 8.51 19.57 -1.42
N ASP A 407 8.01 18.70 -2.28
CA ASP A 407 8.01 18.88 -3.74
C ASP A 407 7.21 20.12 -4.16
N ALA A 408 6.01 20.30 -3.59
CA ALA A 408 5.21 21.49 -3.83
C ALA A 408 5.89 22.77 -3.32
N MET A 409 6.56 22.73 -2.16
CA MET A 409 7.31 23.86 -1.61
C MET A 409 8.52 24.21 -2.46
N ALA A 410 9.31 23.22 -2.91
CA ALA A 410 10.48 23.40 -3.76
C ALA A 410 10.11 24.01 -5.12
N LYS A 411 8.95 23.64 -5.67
CA LYS A 411 8.38 24.22 -6.90
C LYS A 411 7.60 25.53 -6.67
N GLY A 412 7.62 26.06 -5.44
CA GLY A 412 7.02 27.34 -5.09
C GLY A 412 5.48 27.38 -5.13
N ILE A 413 4.79 26.23 -5.11
CA ILE A 413 3.32 26.17 -5.13
C ILE A 413 2.76 26.86 -3.88
N LYS A 414 1.77 27.72 -4.07
CA LYS A 414 1.10 28.49 -3.01
C LYS A 414 -0.32 27.96 -2.78
N GLY A 415 -0.96 28.44 -1.72
CA GLY A 415 -2.34 28.06 -1.35
C GLY A 415 -2.44 27.19 -0.10
N PHE A 416 -1.32 26.91 0.58
CA PHE A 416 -1.25 26.22 1.86
C PHE A 416 -0.20 26.88 2.77
N ASP A 417 -0.28 26.64 4.08
CA ASP A 417 0.64 27.21 5.07
C ASP A 417 1.91 26.36 5.19
N TYR A 418 3.04 26.90 4.73
CA TYR A 418 4.34 26.20 4.75
C TYR A 418 4.81 25.91 6.19
N ASN A 419 4.53 26.78 7.17
CA ASN A 419 4.94 26.55 8.54
C ASN A 419 4.14 25.40 9.15
N LYS A 420 2.83 25.34 8.91
CA LYS A 420 1.99 24.22 9.37
C LYS A 420 2.37 22.90 8.67
N ALA A 421 2.65 22.94 7.36
CA ALA A 421 3.14 21.78 6.63
C ALA A 421 4.42 21.21 7.27
N PHE A 422 5.39 22.08 7.56
CA PHE A 422 6.63 21.70 8.24
C PHE A 422 6.41 21.18 9.66
N GLU A 423 5.53 21.83 10.43
CA GLU A 423 5.18 21.39 11.79
C GLU A 423 4.60 19.97 11.78
N ALA A 424 3.64 19.70 10.90
CA ALA A 424 3.01 18.39 10.75
C ALA A 424 4.01 17.32 10.29
N ALA A 425 4.91 17.67 9.37
CA ALA A 425 5.97 16.79 8.86
C ALA A 425 6.95 16.41 9.96
N LYS A 426 7.47 17.41 10.68
CA LYS A 426 8.37 17.20 11.82
C LYS A 426 7.69 16.40 12.93
N HIS A 427 6.42 16.66 13.23
CA HIS A 427 5.69 15.91 14.25
C HIS A 427 5.63 14.42 13.90
N SER A 428 5.21 14.10 12.67
CA SER A 428 5.03 12.72 12.21
C SER A 428 6.35 11.94 12.21
N ALA A 429 7.45 12.55 11.75
CA ALA A 429 8.78 11.94 11.73
C ALA A 429 9.45 11.80 13.12
N MET A 430 8.82 12.31 14.18
CA MET A 430 9.33 12.29 15.55
C MET A 430 8.51 11.39 16.49
N LEU A 431 7.46 10.73 16.01
CA LEU A 431 6.68 9.74 16.77
C LEU A 431 7.49 8.46 17.06
N ASP A 432 7.00 7.64 18.00
CA ASP A 432 7.56 6.32 18.36
C ASP A 432 6.67 5.20 17.81
N HIS A 433 6.43 5.24 16.49
CA HIS A 433 5.54 4.34 15.77
C HIS A 433 6.27 3.73 14.56
N LEU A 434 5.92 2.49 14.19
CA LEU A 434 6.49 1.76 13.03
C LEU A 434 8.03 1.72 12.99
N GLY A 435 8.69 1.54 14.14
CA GLY A 435 10.14 1.46 14.22
C GLY A 435 10.88 2.80 14.30
N LEU A 436 10.18 3.94 14.34
CA LEU A 436 10.82 5.27 14.43
C LEU A 436 11.64 5.48 15.72
N ASP A 437 11.28 4.86 16.85
CA ASP A 437 12.12 4.91 18.07
C ASP A 437 13.49 4.29 17.79
N ALA A 438 13.53 3.08 17.22
CA ALA A 438 14.77 2.39 16.88
C ALA A 438 15.58 3.16 15.83
N TYR A 439 14.91 3.66 14.79
CA TYR A 439 15.52 4.48 13.75
C TYR A 439 16.19 5.74 14.32
N LYS A 440 15.53 6.49 15.22
CA LYS A 440 16.12 7.67 15.88
C LYS A 440 17.27 7.33 16.83
N ARG A 441 17.23 6.17 17.50
CA ARG A 441 18.27 5.75 18.45
C ARG A 441 19.51 5.15 17.79
N ASN A 442 19.33 4.39 16.71
CA ASN A 442 20.36 3.56 16.11
C ASN A 442 20.84 4.09 14.75
N GLY A 443 20.09 5.00 14.12
CA GLY A 443 20.29 5.42 12.73
C GLY A 443 19.84 4.38 11.71
N PHE A 444 19.17 3.29 12.13
CA PHE A 444 18.57 2.28 11.26
C PHE A 444 17.60 1.42 12.09
N ILE A 445 16.77 0.62 11.41
CA ILE A 445 15.89 -0.36 12.06
C ILE A 445 16.55 -1.75 11.96
N SER A 446 16.71 -2.45 13.09
CA SER A 446 17.14 -3.85 13.09
C SER A 446 15.94 -4.78 12.83
N ILE A 447 16.20 -6.01 12.37
CA ILE A 447 15.20 -7.11 12.34
C ILE A 447 14.55 -7.30 13.72
N ASP A 448 15.31 -7.06 14.80
CA ASP A 448 14.84 -7.22 16.18
C ASP A 448 13.90 -6.11 16.65
N ASP A 449 13.86 -4.99 15.92
CA ASP A 449 13.08 -3.80 16.27
C ASP A 449 11.72 -3.82 15.56
N GLU A 450 11.73 -3.96 14.22
CA GLU A 450 10.53 -3.88 13.39
C GLU A 450 10.74 -4.63 12.05
N HIS A 451 9.65 -5.17 11.49
CA HIS A 451 9.66 -5.78 10.16
C HIS A 451 9.85 -4.72 9.05
N GLU A 452 10.23 -5.16 7.86
CA GLU A 452 10.53 -4.30 6.70
C GLU A 452 11.64 -3.30 7.01
N SER A 453 12.58 -3.77 7.83
CA SER A 453 13.64 -2.99 8.45
C SER A 453 14.47 -2.17 7.46
N VAL A 454 14.82 -2.78 6.31
CA VAL A 454 15.64 -2.13 5.29
C VAL A 454 14.82 -1.10 4.53
N SER A 455 13.66 -1.48 4.01
CA SER A 455 12.78 -0.58 3.26
C SER A 455 12.39 0.66 4.07
N LYS A 456 11.93 0.47 5.31
CA LYS A 456 11.60 1.58 6.22
C LYS A 456 12.80 2.49 6.48
N THR A 457 14.00 1.93 6.71
CA THR A 457 15.19 2.77 6.95
C THR A 457 15.54 3.62 5.72
N LEU A 458 15.45 3.06 4.52
CA LEU A 458 15.76 3.78 3.27
C LEU A 458 14.72 4.86 2.97
N GLU A 459 13.44 4.51 3.11
CA GLU A 459 12.33 5.43 2.84
C GLU A 459 12.23 6.55 3.89
N TYR A 460 12.48 6.25 5.17
CA TYR A 460 12.58 7.28 6.22
C TYR A 460 13.76 8.22 6.00
N ALA A 461 14.89 7.72 5.50
CA ALA A 461 16.04 8.57 5.18
C ALA A 461 15.72 9.57 4.05
N TYR A 462 14.96 9.14 3.04
CA TYR A 462 14.45 10.02 1.99
C TYR A 462 13.40 11.02 2.51
N ASP A 463 12.44 10.56 3.31
CA ASP A 463 11.42 11.43 3.89
C ASP A 463 12.04 12.47 4.84
N ASP A 464 13.09 12.11 5.59
CA ASP A 464 13.86 13.05 6.41
C ASP A 464 14.56 14.11 5.57
N TRP A 465 15.12 13.76 4.41
CA TRP A 465 15.66 14.75 3.49
C TRP A 465 14.60 15.73 2.99
N CYS A 466 13.38 15.25 2.69
CA CYS A 466 12.27 16.12 2.31
C CYS A 466 11.97 17.15 3.43
N ILE A 467 11.94 16.71 4.69
CA ILE A 467 11.74 17.59 5.85
C ILE A 467 12.91 18.59 6.00
N ALA A 468 14.15 18.16 5.73
CA ALA A 468 15.29 19.05 5.70
C ALA A 468 15.12 20.15 4.63
N GLN A 469 14.69 19.81 3.42
CA GLN A 469 14.44 20.81 2.37
C GLN A 469 13.34 21.80 2.77
N MET A 470 12.26 21.33 3.41
CA MET A 470 11.23 22.21 3.98
C MET A 470 11.82 23.16 5.04
N ALA A 471 12.68 22.65 5.92
CA ALA A 471 13.37 23.45 6.94
C ALA A 471 14.28 24.52 6.29
N ASN A 472 15.00 24.17 5.22
CA ASN A 472 15.86 25.09 4.48
C ASN A 472 15.06 26.24 3.86
N ILE A 473 13.95 25.92 3.18
CA ILE A 473 13.03 26.91 2.59
C ILE A 473 12.47 27.88 3.67
N LEU A 474 12.30 27.39 4.90
CA LEU A 474 11.80 28.16 6.04
C LEU A 474 12.91 28.79 6.91
N HIS A 475 14.17 28.67 6.51
CA HIS A 475 15.34 29.16 7.26
C HIS A 475 15.41 28.62 8.70
N LYS A 476 15.19 27.32 8.88
CA LYS A 476 15.24 26.60 10.17
C LYS A 476 16.51 25.75 10.28
N ASP A 477 17.67 26.40 10.38
CA ASP A 477 18.99 25.74 10.28
C ASP A 477 19.18 24.54 11.22
N ALA A 478 18.75 24.63 12.48
CA ALA A 478 18.90 23.52 13.43
C ALA A 478 18.10 22.27 13.03
N ASP A 479 16.90 22.46 12.48
CA ASP A 479 16.08 21.37 11.98
C ASP A 479 16.62 20.83 10.66
N TYR A 480 17.08 21.71 9.76
CA TYR A 480 17.77 21.32 8.53
C TYR A 480 18.95 20.39 8.82
N GLN A 481 19.85 20.79 9.72
CA GLN A 481 21.03 20.00 10.10
C GLN A 481 20.65 18.65 10.73
N TYR A 482 19.64 18.64 11.62
CA TYR A 482 19.17 17.42 12.26
C TYR A 482 18.60 16.41 11.25
N PHE A 483 17.75 16.86 10.34
CA PHE A 483 17.13 15.98 9.34
C PHE A 483 18.07 15.64 8.18
N MET A 484 19.00 16.52 7.79
CA MET A 484 20.08 16.17 6.85
C MET A 484 20.94 15.04 7.39
N LYS A 485 21.35 15.08 8.68
CA LYS A 485 22.07 13.96 9.30
C LYS A 485 21.28 12.65 9.24
N ARG A 486 19.98 12.69 9.57
CA ARG A 486 19.12 11.49 9.50
C ARG A 486 18.94 10.98 8.06
N SER A 487 18.95 11.86 7.06
CA SER A 487 18.84 11.46 5.65
C SER A 487 19.96 10.55 5.15
N GLN A 488 21.06 10.46 5.90
CA GLN A 488 22.22 9.65 5.59
C GLN A 488 22.19 8.26 6.25
N ASN A 489 21.12 7.96 6.99
CA ASN A 489 20.95 6.69 7.70
C ASN A 489 20.95 5.45 6.79
N TRP A 490 20.71 5.60 5.48
CA TRP A 490 20.89 4.52 4.50
C TRP A 490 22.29 3.89 4.56
N LYS A 491 23.33 4.69 4.88
CA LYS A 491 24.73 4.22 4.99
C LYS A 491 24.92 3.17 6.08
N ASN A 492 24.05 3.15 7.10
CA ASN A 492 24.09 2.16 8.17
C ASN A 492 23.68 0.76 7.69
N LEU A 493 23.01 0.62 6.55
CA LEU A 493 22.58 -0.66 5.99
C LEU A 493 23.30 -1.05 4.70
N PHE A 494 24.11 -0.16 4.12
CA PHE A 494 24.92 -0.49 2.95
C PHE A 494 26.11 -1.38 3.33
N ASP A 495 26.15 -2.61 2.82
CA ASP A 495 27.31 -3.48 2.99
C ASP A 495 28.32 -3.29 1.85
N PRO A 496 29.53 -2.74 2.12
CA PRO A 496 30.53 -2.51 1.09
C PRO A 496 31.09 -3.79 0.48
N GLN A 497 30.89 -4.97 1.09
CA GLN A 497 31.32 -6.25 0.53
C GLN A 497 30.36 -6.79 -0.53
N THR A 498 29.06 -6.85 -0.21
CA THR A 498 28.05 -7.36 -1.16
C THR A 498 27.54 -6.29 -2.11
N LYS A 499 27.74 -5.00 -1.78
CA LYS A 499 27.20 -3.85 -2.53
C LYS A 499 25.67 -3.87 -2.59
N HIS A 500 25.06 -4.22 -1.45
CA HIS A 500 23.63 -4.28 -1.24
C HIS A 500 23.25 -3.65 0.09
N MET A 501 22.03 -3.11 0.17
CA MET A 501 21.42 -2.78 1.45
C MET A 501 21.03 -4.10 2.12
N ARG A 502 21.56 -4.36 3.31
CA ARG A 502 21.37 -5.63 4.03
C ARG A 502 20.68 -5.40 5.37
N PRO A 503 19.77 -6.29 5.78
CA PRO A 503 19.22 -6.22 7.12
C PRO A 503 20.29 -6.54 8.15
N LYS A 504 20.17 -5.90 9.31
CA LYS A 504 20.99 -6.17 10.49
C LYS A 504 20.16 -6.91 11.54
N LYS A 505 20.82 -7.81 12.25
CA LYS A 505 20.30 -8.51 13.43
C LYS A 505 21.33 -8.43 14.55
N ASN A 506 20.92 -7.98 15.73
CA ASN A 506 21.77 -7.86 16.91
C ASN A 506 23.09 -7.07 16.63
N GLY A 507 23.01 -6.03 15.80
CA GLY A 507 24.15 -5.20 15.38
C GLY A 507 25.08 -5.82 14.31
N GLY A 508 24.84 -7.08 13.94
CA GLY A 508 25.56 -7.79 12.88
C GLY A 508 24.75 -7.84 11.58
N TRP A 509 25.36 -8.21 10.46
CA TRP A 509 24.60 -8.50 9.24
C TRP A 509 23.80 -9.78 9.39
N ASP A 510 22.60 -9.82 8.82
CA ASP A 510 21.86 -11.09 8.70
C ASP A 510 22.57 -12.05 7.73
N THR A 511 22.64 -13.32 8.08
CA THR A 511 23.35 -14.36 7.31
C THR A 511 22.65 -15.72 7.38
N PRO A 512 22.63 -16.50 6.28
CA PRO A 512 23.15 -16.19 4.95
C PRO A 512 22.36 -15.08 4.23
N PHE A 513 22.92 -14.51 3.15
CA PHE A 513 22.29 -13.43 2.39
C PHE A 513 22.21 -13.78 0.90
N ASP A 514 21.00 -13.79 0.35
CA ASP A 514 20.72 -13.81 -1.10
C ASP A 514 19.97 -12.53 -1.46
N ALA A 515 20.55 -11.70 -2.33
CA ALA A 515 19.95 -10.42 -2.71
C ALA A 515 18.63 -10.57 -3.50
N ARG A 516 18.35 -11.76 -4.04
CA ARG A 516 17.11 -12.08 -4.77
C ARG A 516 16.01 -12.61 -3.86
N GLU A 517 16.30 -12.81 -2.58
CA GLU A 517 15.35 -13.36 -1.63
C GLU A 517 14.28 -12.31 -1.28
N VAL A 518 13.03 -12.66 -1.58
CA VAL A 518 11.87 -11.94 -1.07
C VAL A 518 11.61 -12.44 0.34
N ASN A 519 11.75 -11.55 1.32
CA ASN A 519 11.61 -11.85 2.74
C ASN A 519 10.97 -10.67 3.49
N ASN A 520 10.93 -10.72 4.82
CA ASN A 520 10.24 -9.71 5.64
C ASN A 520 11.06 -8.43 5.89
N ASN A 521 12.22 -8.25 5.26
CA ASN A 521 13.06 -7.05 5.46
C ASN A 521 12.90 -6.01 4.35
N TYR A 522 12.31 -6.42 3.23
CA TYR A 522 12.03 -5.58 2.08
C TYR A 522 10.51 -5.59 1.84
N THR A 523 9.88 -4.43 1.78
CA THR A 523 8.43 -4.31 1.53
C THR A 523 8.14 -4.71 0.09
N GLU A 524 7.41 -5.81 -0.09
CA GLU A 524 6.98 -6.34 -1.40
C GLU A 524 8.08 -6.54 -2.45
N GLY A 525 9.31 -6.77 -1.99
CA GLY A 525 10.46 -6.87 -2.89
C GLY A 525 11.65 -7.62 -2.29
N ASN A 526 12.81 -7.39 -2.87
CA ASN A 526 14.08 -7.94 -2.42
C ASN A 526 15.18 -6.87 -2.38
N SER A 527 16.41 -7.27 -2.05
CA SER A 527 17.52 -6.32 -1.93
C SER A 527 17.90 -5.66 -3.26
N TRP A 528 17.72 -6.33 -4.40
CA TRP A 528 17.96 -5.72 -5.71
C TRP A 528 17.04 -4.52 -5.95
N GLN A 529 15.77 -4.64 -5.57
CA GLN A 529 14.75 -3.62 -5.76
C GLN A 529 14.82 -2.48 -4.73
N TYR A 530 15.51 -2.67 -3.61
CA TYR A 530 15.68 -1.63 -2.59
C TYR A 530 17.07 -1.01 -2.53
N SER A 531 18.12 -1.68 -3.04
CA SER A 531 19.50 -1.17 -2.89
C SER A 531 19.75 0.16 -3.61
N PHE A 532 18.89 0.52 -4.55
CA PHE A 532 18.96 1.77 -5.30
C PHE A 532 18.04 2.87 -4.76
N PHE A 533 17.32 2.64 -3.67
CA PHE A 533 16.41 3.63 -3.06
C PHE A 533 17.18 4.61 -2.16
N VAL A 534 18.02 5.44 -2.79
CA VAL A 534 18.76 6.53 -2.16
C VAL A 534 18.55 7.79 -3.01
N LEU A 535 17.30 8.23 -3.09
CA LEU A 535 16.87 9.30 -4.00
C LEU A 535 17.52 10.64 -3.63
N GLN A 536 17.71 10.87 -2.34
CA GLN A 536 18.22 12.11 -1.77
C GLN A 536 19.75 12.30 -1.89
N ASP A 537 20.50 11.23 -2.20
CA ASP A 537 21.97 11.25 -2.23
C ASP A 537 22.51 10.27 -3.29
N ILE A 538 22.13 10.50 -4.55
CA ILE A 538 22.53 9.64 -5.67
C ILE A 538 24.04 9.67 -5.87
N HIS A 539 24.70 10.82 -5.70
CA HIS A 539 26.16 10.95 -5.78
C HIS A 539 26.84 10.14 -4.67
N GLY A 540 26.40 10.24 -3.41
CA GLY A 540 26.93 9.45 -2.30
C GLY A 540 26.70 7.96 -2.47
N MET A 541 25.56 7.55 -3.05
CA MET A 541 25.33 6.17 -3.46
C MET A 541 26.34 5.72 -4.52
N ILE A 542 26.54 6.48 -5.61
CA ILE A 542 27.53 6.16 -6.66
C ILE A 542 28.94 5.99 -6.06
N GLU A 543 29.35 6.88 -5.15
CA GLU A 543 30.64 6.75 -4.47
C GLU A 543 30.73 5.51 -3.58
N ALA A 544 29.65 5.12 -2.88
CA ALA A 544 29.61 3.89 -2.08
C ALA A 544 29.78 2.61 -2.94
N TYR A 545 29.29 2.63 -4.18
CA TYR A 545 29.56 1.58 -5.17
C TYR A 545 31.00 1.62 -5.74
N GLY A 546 31.70 2.73 -5.53
CA GLY A 546 33.10 2.94 -5.91
C GLY A 546 33.25 3.66 -7.25
N GLY A 547 32.35 4.61 -7.53
CA GLY A 547 32.37 5.49 -8.69
C GLY A 547 31.46 5.04 -9.83
N LYS A 548 31.31 5.93 -10.83
CA LYS A 548 30.38 5.79 -11.96
C LYS A 548 30.48 4.43 -12.67
N ASP A 549 31.69 3.97 -13.02
CA ASP A 549 31.90 2.72 -13.75
C ASP A 549 31.39 1.48 -12.99
N LYS A 550 31.59 1.43 -11.67
CA LYS A 550 31.12 0.30 -10.84
C LYS A 550 29.63 0.34 -10.61
N PHE A 551 29.07 1.55 -10.50
CA PHE A 551 27.63 1.72 -10.39
C PHE A 551 26.91 1.35 -11.69
N GLU A 552 27.44 1.77 -12.86
CA GLU A 552 26.97 1.33 -14.18
C GLU A 552 26.94 -0.21 -14.27
N ALA A 553 28.04 -0.87 -13.90
CA ALA A 553 28.11 -2.33 -13.91
C ALA A 553 27.08 -2.99 -12.96
N LYS A 554 26.75 -2.36 -11.83
CA LYS A 554 25.72 -2.86 -10.90
C LYS A 554 24.32 -2.72 -11.48
N LEU A 555 24.02 -1.62 -12.18
CA LEU A 555 22.77 -1.45 -12.91
C LEU A 555 22.65 -2.47 -14.05
N ASP A 556 23.73 -2.68 -14.82
CA ASP A 556 23.77 -3.69 -15.87
C ASP A 556 23.53 -5.11 -15.30
N GLU A 557 24.11 -5.42 -14.14
CA GLU A 557 23.89 -6.68 -13.43
C GLU A 557 22.40 -6.86 -13.08
N MET A 558 21.75 -5.84 -12.50
CA MET A 558 20.32 -5.89 -12.15
C MET A 558 19.45 -6.23 -13.37
N PHE A 559 19.65 -5.54 -14.49
CA PHE A 559 18.85 -5.72 -15.71
C PHE A 559 19.16 -7.00 -16.48
N SER A 560 20.25 -7.71 -16.16
CA SER A 560 20.72 -8.91 -16.90
C SER A 560 20.65 -10.21 -16.12
N LEU A 561 20.53 -10.17 -14.80
CA LEU A 561 20.35 -11.35 -13.95
C LEU A 561 19.08 -12.15 -14.32
N PRO A 562 19.00 -13.46 -13.97
CA PRO A 562 17.74 -14.20 -14.11
C PRO A 562 16.62 -13.54 -13.31
N SER A 563 15.42 -13.46 -13.88
CA SER A 563 14.26 -12.85 -13.22
C SER A 563 13.68 -13.67 -12.06
N ALA A 564 14.06 -14.95 -11.93
CA ALA A 564 13.61 -15.77 -10.82
C ALA A 564 14.10 -15.19 -9.47
N THR A 565 13.14 -14.90 -8.58
CA THR A 565 13.38 -14.56 -7.18
C THR A 565 13.57 -15.83 -6.34
N THR A 566 14.09 -15.67 -5.13
CA THR A 566 14.12 -16.72 -4.10
C THR A 566 13.28 -16.28 -2.90
N GLY A 567 13.07 -17.14 -1.91
CA GLY A 567 12.25 -16.80 -0.74
C GLY A 567 10.75 -17.01 -1.00
N ARG A 568 9.92 -16.08 -0.52
CA ARG A 568 8.45 -16.17 -0.64
C ARG A 568 7.97 -15.70 -2.03
N GLU A 569 6.83 -16.22 -2.47
CA GLU A 569 6.13 -15.65 -3.62
C GLU A 569 5.43 -14.34 -3.20
N GLN A 570 5.51 -13.33 -4.06
CA GLN A 570 4.87 -12.03 -3.88
C GLN A 570 4.16 -11.68 -5.20
N ALA A 571 2.85 -11.41 -5.12
CA ALA A 571 2.02 -11.21 -6.32
C ALA A 571 2.39 -9.93 -7.09
N ASP A 572 2.82 -8.89 -6.37
CA ASP A 572 3.12 -7.56 -6.93
C ASP A 572 4.45 -7.53 -7.72
N ILE A 573 5.31 -8.55 -7.59
CA ILE A 573 6.59 -8.60 -8.33
C ILE A 573 6.37 -9.12 -9.75
N THR A 574 5.96 -8.23 -10.64
CA THR A 574 5.72 -8.51 -12.07
C THR A 574 6.49 -7.55 -12.98
N GLY A 575 6.39 -7.74 -14.31
CA GLY A 575 7.06 -6.87 -15.28
C GLY A 575 8.58 -6.91 -15.19
N LEU A 576 9.14 -8.11 -15.05
CA LEU A 576 10.56 -8.30 -14.75
C LEU A 576 11.47 -8.08 -15.98
N ILE A 577 12.55 -7.30 -15.78
CA ILE A 577 13.70 -7.19 -16.68
C ILE A 577 14.94 -7.51 -15.86
N GLY A 578 15.33 -8.78 -15.86
CA GLY A 578 16.20 -9.29 -14.82
C GLY A 578 15.56 -9.13 -13.45
N GLN A 579 16.22 -8.44 -12.52
CA GLN A 579 15.71 -8.17 -11.16
C GLN A 579 14.90 -6.86 -11.03
N TYR A 580 14.91 -6.00 -12.06
CA TYR A 580 14.01 -4.85 -12.13
C TYR A 580 12.56 -5.33 -12.27
N ALA A 581 11.63 -4.85 -11.45
CA ALA A 581 10.21 -5.20 -11.51
C ALA A 581 9.36 -3.96 -11.76
N HIS A 582 8.76 -3.84 -12.95
CA HIS A 582 7.96 -2.65 -13.28
C HIS A 582 6.58 -2.65 -12.65
N GLY A 583 6.03 -3.81 -12.28
CA GLY A 583 4.71 -3.87 -11.67
C GLY A 583 4.68 -3.48 -10.20
N ASN A 584 5.82 -3.04 -9.64
CA ASN A 584 5.93 -2.56 -8.28
C ASN A 584 6.88 -1.34 -8.20
N GLU A 585 6.48 -0.38 -7.38
CA GLU A 585 6.96 0.98 -7.24
C GLU A 585 8.43 1.17 -6.86
N PRO A 586 9.08 0.30 -6.05
CA PRO A 586 10.48 0.47 -5.66
C PRO A 586 11.44 0.54 -6.86
N SER A 587 11.05 -0.01 -8.02
CA SER A 587 11.90 -0.02 -9.21
C SER A 587 11.73 1.21 -10.11
N HIS A 588 10.68 2.03 -9.93
CA HIS A 588 10.23 3.01 -10.92
C HIS A 588 11.28 4.06 -11.34
N HIS A 589 12.20 4.41 -10.46
CA HIS A 589 13.27 5.39 -10.74
C HIS A 589 14.53 4.78 -11.36
N MET A 590 14.73 3.46 -11.27
CA MET A 590 16.06 2.85 -11.48
C MET A 590 16.61 2.98 -12.90
N ALA A 591 15.74 2.99 -13.91
CA ALA A 591 16.18 3.15 -15.30
C ALA A 591 16.81 4.53 -15.56
N TYR A 592 16.39 5.56 -14.81
CA TYR A 592 16.90 6.92 -14.92
C TYR A 592 18.28 7.08 -14.27
N LEU A 593 18.68 6.16 -13.38
CA LEU A 593 19.98 6.22 -12.70
C LEU A 593 21.18 6.10 -13.66
N TYR A 594 20.99 5.61 -14.88
CA TYR A 594 22.03 5.66 -15.92
C TYR A 594 22.41 7.09 -16.33
N ASN A 595 21.50 8.08 -16.20
CA ASN A 595 21.82 9.48 -16.47
C ASN A 595 22.90 10.01 -15.51
N TRP A 596 22.90 9.55 -14.27
CA TRP A 596 23.80 9.98 -13.20
C TRP A 596 25.23 9.41 -13.33
N VAL A 597 25.42 8.45 -14.24
CA VAL A 597 26.73 7.88 -14.59
C VAL A 597 27.15 8.17 -16.03
N ASP A 598 26.58 9.22 -16.63
CA ASP A 598 26.88 9.68 -18.01
C ASP A 598 26.55 8.62 -19.08
N LYS A 599 25.49 7.83 -18.89
CA LYS A 599 25.00 6.77 -19.82
C LYS A 599 23.55 6.98 -20.28
N PRO A 600 23.18 8.18 -20.77
CA PRO A 600 21.80 8.47 -21.15
C PRO A 600 21.27 7.52 -22.24
N GLU A 601 22.11 6.95 -23.10
CA GLU A 601 21.72 5.95 -24.09
C GLU A 601 21.08 4.70 -23.45
N LYS A 602 21.58 4.26 -22.28
CA LYS A 602 21.02 3.11 -21.55
C LYS A 602 19.72 3.47 -20.84
N ALA A 603 19.63 4.67 -20.26
CA ALA A 603 18.36 5.18 -19.72
C ALA A 603 17.27 5.18 -20.79
N ASN A 604 17.58 5.75 -21.96
CA ASN A 604 16.69 5.78 -23.11
C ASN A 604 16.25 4.38 -23.54
N GLU A 605 17.19 3.43 -23.68
CA GLU A 605 16.89 2.05 -24.07
C GLU A 605 15.90 1.40 -23.09
N LYS A 606 16.17 1.47 -21.78
CA LYS A 606 15.34 0.80 -20.77
C LYS A 606 13.97 1.44 -20.64
N VAL A 607 13.89 2.78 -20.60
CA VAL A 607 12.60 3.48 -20.50
C VAL A 607 11.73 3.22 -21.72
N HIS A 608 12.29 3.29 -22.93
CA HIS A 608 11.51 3.01 -24.15
C HIS A 608 11.07 1.54 -24.23
N TYR A 609 11.93 0.61 -23.81
CA TYR A 609 11.54 -0.80 -23.72
C TYR A 609 10.33 -0.98 -22.79
N ILE A 610 10.33 -0.36 -21.62
CA ILE A 610 9.22 -0.43 -20.67
C ILE A 610 7.94 0.16 -21.29
N LEU A 611 8.01 1.37 -21.86
CA LEU A 611 6.88 2.04 -22.50
C LEU A 611 6.25 1.20 -23.63
N ASP A 612 7.07 0.51 -24.44
CA ASP A 612 6.60 -0.27 -25.58
C ASP A 612 6.11 -1.68 -25.20
N ASN A 613 6.53 -2.26 -24.06
CA ASN A 613 6.27 -3.67 -23.75
C ASN A 613 5.35 -3.92 -22.54
N PHE A 614 5.30 -2.99 -21.58
CA PHE A 614 4.54 -3.17 -20.34
C PHE A 614 3.21 -2.43 -20.30
N TYR A 615 2.92 -1.61 -21.31
CA TYR A 615 1.65 -0.89 -21.45
C TYR A 615 0.96 -1.26 -22.76
N LYS A 616 -0.28 -1.74 -22.69
CA LYS A 616 -1.04 -2.23 -23.87
C LYS A 616 -2.47 -1.73 -23.86
N ASN A 617 -3.06 -1.63 -25.06
CA ASN A 617 -4.48 -1.35 -25.24
C ASN A 617 -5.32 -2.63 -25.11
N SER A 618 -5.27 -3.27 -23.94
CA SER A 618 -6.00 -4.51 -23.63
C SER A 618 -6.39 -4.55 -22.15
N PRO A 619 -7.34 -5.41 -21.74
CA PRO A 619 -7.73 -5.52 -20.34
C PRO A 619 -6.58 -5.82 -19.37
N ASP A 620 -5.64 -6.68 -19.77
CA ASP A 620 -4.37 -6.98 -19.09
C ASP A 620 -3.25 -6.00 -19.46
N GLY A 621 -3.62 -4.77 -19.82
CA GLY A 621 -2.71 -3.77 -20.40
C GLY A 621 -1.77 -3.11 -19.40
N LEU A 622 -1.95 -3.36 -18.10
CA LEU A 622 -1.05 -2.98 -17.02
C LEU A 622 -0.40 -4.24 -16.46
N ILE A 623 0.89 -4.16 -16.19
CA ILE A 623 1.67 -5.34 -15.79
C ILE A 623 1.59 -5.64 -14.28
N GLY A 624 1.14 -4.68 -13.47
CA GLY A 624 0.86 -4.79 -12.05
C GLY A 624 -0.25 -3.79 -11.67
N ASN A 625 -0.47 -3.62 -10.38
CA ASN A 625 -1.48 -2.74 -9.80
C ASN A 625 -1.39 -1.32 -10.39
N GLU A 626 -2.52 -0.65 -10.67
CA GLU A 626 -2.50 0.75 -11.14
C GLU A 626 -2.15 1.74 -10.00
N ASP A 627 -2.34 1.33 -8.74
CA ASP A 627 -2.02 2.06 -7.50
C ASP A 627 -2.40 3.54 -7.54
N CYS A 628 -3.70 3.78 -7.69
CA CYS A 628 -4.32 5.10 -7.68
C CYS A 628 -3.75 6.07 -8.74
N GLY A 629 -3.26 5.53 -9.87
CA GLY A 629 -2.73 6.32 -10.97
C GLY A 629 -1.20 6.39 -11.02
N GLN A 630 -0.48 5.71 -10.12
CA GLN A 630 0.97 5.76 -10.06
C GLN A 630 1.63 5.14 -11.31
N MET A 631 1.18 3.95 -11.72
CA MET A 631 1.68 3.30 -12.94
C MET A 631 1.42 4.14 -14.19
N SER A 632 0.22 4.71 -14.30
CA SER A 632 -0.11 5.59 -15.41
C SER A 632 0.63 6.91 -15.38
N ALA A 633 0.91 7.48 -14.20
CA ALA A 633 1.71 8.70 -14.08
C ALA A 633 3.16 8.46 -14.51
N TRP A 634 3.74 7.29 -14.20
CA TRP A 634 5.04 6.89 -14.73
C TRP A 634 5.03 6.86 -16.26
N TYR A 635 4.00 6.26 -16.87
CA TYR A 635 3.85 6.23 -18.33
C TYR A 635 3.73 7.63 -18.94
N VAL A 636 2.88 8.49 -18.35
CA VAL A 636 2.63 9.85 -18.85
C VAL A 636 3.92 10.68 -18.82
N LEU A 637 4.60 10.74 -17.66
CA LEU A 637 5.84 11.50 -17.50
C LEU A 637 6.95 10.93 -18.40
N SER A 638 7.18 9.62 -18.37
CA SER A 638 8.25 8.98 -19.17
C SER A 638 8.00 9.12 -20.67
N SER A 639 6.74 9.08 -21.11
CA SER A 639 6.37 9.34 -22.52
C SER A 639 6.64 10.78 -22.94
N MET A 640 6.55 11.73 -22.00
CA MET A 640 6.96 13.11 -22.19
C MET A 640 8.48 13.28 -22.25
N GLY A 641 9.24 12.26 -21.86
CA GLY A 641 10.69 12.29 -21.78
C GLY A 641 11.20 12.85 -20.46
N ILE A 642 10.38 12.87 -19.41
CA ILE A 642 10.75 13.37 -18.08
C ILE A 642 10.37 12.39 -16.97
N TYR A 643 11.12 12.39 -15.89
CA TYR A 643 10.76 11.70 -14.66
C TYR A 643 11.44 12.37 -13.48
N GLN A 644 10.81 12.37 -12.31
CA GLN A 644 11.40 12.96 -11.12
C GLN A 644 11.94 11.84 -10.24
N VAL A 645 13.24 11.56 -10.32
CA VAL A 645 13.87 10.54 -9.46
C VAL A 645 13.78 10.93 -7.99
N THR A 646 13.86 12.23 -7.69
CA THR A 646 13.86 12.75 -6.31
C THR A 646 12.74 13.78 -6.09
N PRO A 647 11.49 13.33 -5.89
CA PRO A 647 10.38 14.23 -5.54
C PRO A 647 10.69 15.05 -4.26
N GLY A 648 10.63 16.37 -4.37
CA GLY A 648 11.17 17.27 -3.33
C GLY A 648 12.26 18.20 -3.87
N GLU A 649 12.92 17.83 -4.97
CA GLU A 649 13.72 18.74 -5.80
C GLU A 649 12.85 19.37 -6.89
N ALA A 650 13.20 20.52 -7.42
CA ALA A 650 12.40 21.11 -8.50
C ALA A 650 12.68 20.50 -9.89
N GLY A 651 13.80 19.78 -10.03
CA GLY A 651 14.33 19.26 -11.29
C GLY A 651 13.69 17.96 -11.79
N TRP A 652 14.04 17.59 -13.03
CA TRP A 652 13.59 16.37 -13.70
C TRP A 652 14.75 15.67 -14.39
N ASP A 653 14.83 14.35 -14.26
CA ASP A 653 15.60 13.50 -15.14
C ASP A 653 14.95 13.42 -16.51
N THR A 654 15.76 13.25 -17.56
CA THR A 654 15.25 13.30 -18.93
C THR A 654 15.68 12.10 -19.76
N VAL A 655 14.80 11.72 -20.69
CA VAL A 655 15.03 10.76 -21.77
C VAL A 655 14.43 11.34 -23.06
N ILE A 656 14.68 10.69 -24.19
CA ILE A 656 14.11 11.08 -25.47
C ILE A 656 12.58 10.92 -25.37
N PRO A 657 11.78 11.96 -25.68
CA PRO A 657 10.33 11.86 -25.66
C PRO A 657 9.81 10.75 -26.59
N HIS A 658 8.81 10.02 -26.13
CA HIS A 658 8.24 8.88 -26.87
C HIS A 658 7.47 9.36 -28.11
N PHE A 659 6.73 10.46 -27.99
CA PHE A 659 5.94 11.07 -29.07
C PHE A 659 6.68 12.18 -29.83
N ASN A 660 6.27 12.43 -31.08
CA ASN A 660 6.89 13.45 -31.94
C ASN A 660 6.67 14.88 -31.44
N THR A 661 5.49 15.16 -30.91
CA THR A 661 5.12 16.47 -30.40
C THR A 661 4.15 16.31 -29.24
N ILE A 662 4.46 16.98 -28.14
CA ILE A 662 3.67 17.00 -26.93
C ILE A 662 3.49 18.44 -26.52
N LYS A 663 2.25 18.89 -26.41
CA LYS A 663 1.92 20.25 -26.03
C LYS A 663 1.26 20.25 -24.66
N LEU A 664 1.83 20.99 -23.73
CA LEU A 664 1.32 21.17 -22.38
C LEU A 664 0.46 22.43 -22.34
N HIS A 665 -0.63 22.42 -21.58
CA HIS A 665 -1.48 23.59 -21.31
C HIS A 665 -1.46 23.83 -19.81
N LEU A 666 -0.50 24.65 -19.35
CA LEU A 666 -0.23 24.86 -17.94
C LEU A 666 -1.18 25.88 -17.31
N GLU A 667 -1.37 25.80 -15.98
CA GLU A 667 -2.30 26.69 -15.25
C GLU A 667 -1.91 28.18 -15.30
N ASN A 668 -0.63 28.49 -15.53
CA ASN A 668 -0.16 29.86 -15.73
C ASN A 668 -0.49 30.43 -17.13
N GLY A 669 -1.19 29.67 -17.98
CA GLY A 669 -1.59 30.06 -19.33
C GLY A 669 -0.52 29.84 -20.41
N THR A 670 0.67 29.36 -20.04
CA THR A 670 1.72 29.00 -21.01
C THR A 670 1.41 27.67 -21.69
N ASN A 671 1.90 27.51 -22.93
CA ASN A 671 1.67 26.30 -23.72
C ASN A 671 2.97 25.70 -24.27
N PRO A 672 3.84 25.16 -23.40
CA PRO A 672 5.11 24.57 -23.79
C PRO A 672 4.93 23.43 -24.82
N VAL A 673 5.86 23.31 -25.76
CA VAL A 673 5.89 22.19 -26.74
C VAL A 673 7.18 21.40 -26.61
N ILE A 674 7.06 20.12 -26.28
CA ILE A 674 8.13 19.14 -26.22
C ILE A 674 8.19 18.39 -27.56
N THR A 675 9.40 18.28 -28.11
CA THR A 675 9.76 17.50 -29.29
C THR A 675 11.06 16.76 -29.00
N ARG A 676 11.46 15.84 -29.87
CA ARG A 676 12.77 15.16 -29.76
C ARG A 676 13.98 16.10 -29.82
N ASN A 677 13.79 17.33 -30.31
CA ASN A 677 14.84 18.34 -30.40
C ASN A 677 14.75 19.39 -29.28
N THR A 678 13.78 19.27 -28.36
CA THR A 678 13.63 20.21 -27.25
C THR A 678 14.86 20.08 -26.33
N PRO A 679 15.58 21.18 -26.05
CA PRO A 679 16.74 21.12 -25.17
C PRO A 679 16.33 20.62 -23.78
N GLN A 680 17.09 19.69 -23.20
CA GLN A 680 16.80 19.15 -21.86
C GLN A 680 16.70 20.25 -20.80
N ARG A 681 17.48 21.33 -20.92
CA ARG A 681 17.45 22.48 -20.01
C ARG A 681 16.13 23.26 -20.03
N TRP A 682 15.39 23.25 -21.14
CA TRP A 682 14.12 23.97 -21.22
C TRP A 682 13.04 23.36 -20.30
N LEU A 683 13.15 22.07 -19.98
CA LEU A 683 12.26 21.41 -19.01
C LEU A 683 12.50 21.92 -17.58
N LEU A 684 13.75 22.29 -17.26
CA LEU A 684 14.12 22.95 -16.02
C LEU A 684 13.58 24.39 -15.99
N ASP A 685 13.78 25.17 -17.05
CA ASP A 685 13.32 26.57 -17.13
C ASP A 685 11.78 26.74 -17.05
N VAL A 686 11.02 25.72 -17.45
CA VAL A 686 9.54 25.71 -17.37
C VAL A 686 9.04 25.39 -15.95
N THR A 687 9.89 24.82 -15.08
CA THR A 687 9.45 24.21 -13.81
C THR A 687 10.25 24.57 -12.56
N SER A 688 11.42 25.21 -12.64
CA SER A 688 12.21 25.57 -11.46
C SER A 688 12.89 26.94 -11.52
N GLU A 689 13.11 27.53 -10.34
CA GLU A 689 14.19 28.48 -10.07
C GLU A 689 15.52 27.69 -9.92
N GLU A 690 16.69 28.35 -9.99
CA GLU A 690 18.00 27.68 -9.89
C GLU A 690 18.12 26.88 -8.57
N TYR A 691 18.46 25.59 -8.67
CA TYR A 691 18.69 24.68 -7.55
C TYR A 691 20.19 24.57 -7.31
N ASP A 692 20.65 24.97 -6.12
CA ASP A 692 21.97 24.62 -5.63
C ASP A 692 21.90 23.23 -4.98
N GLU A 693 22.77 22.30 -5.40
CA GLU A 693 22.86 20.98 -4.77
C GLU A 693 23.19 21.16 -3.27
N PRO A 694 22.34 20.67 -2.35
CA PRO A 694 22.58 20.80 -0.93
C PRO A 694 23.83 20.01 -0.53
N LEU A 695 24.67 20.62 0.31
CA LEU A 695 25.79 19.91 0.93
C LEU A 695 25.23 18.80 1.83
N VAL A 696 25.59 17.57 1.52
CA VAL A 696 25.21 16.39 2.29
C VAL A 696 26.21 16.19 3.43
N ASP A 697 25.77 16.38 4.67
CA ASP A 697 26.58 16.12 5.86
C ASP A 697 26.82 14.61 6.03
N ASP A 698 28.05 14.16 5.79
CA ASP A 698 28.40 12.75 5.90
C ASP A 698 28.32 12.24 7.36
N ILE A 699 27.80 11.02 7.54
CA ILE A 699 27.80 10.35 8.85
C ILE A 699 28.90 9.29 8.90
N VAL A 700 29.39 9.00 10.10
CA VAL A 700 30.19 7.79 10.32
C VAL A 700 29.22 6.62 10.49
N PRO A 701 29.18 5.65 9.56
CA PRO A 701 28.24 4.54 9.68
C PRO A 701 28.57 3.69 10.89
N VAL A 702 27.53 3.14 11.52
CA VAL A 702 27.71 2.28 12.69
C VAL A 702 28.50 1.02 12.31
N PRO A 703 29.46 0.60 13.15
CA PRO A 703 30.23 -0.61 12.92
C PRO A 703 29.34 -1.86 12.96
N VAL A 704 29.83 -2.96 12.40
CA VAL A 704 29.15 -4.26 12.38
C VAL A 704 29.84 -5.19 13.39
N ILE A 705 29.07 -5.80 14.29
CA ILE A 705 29.57 -6.85 15.18
C ILE A 705 29.53 -8.20 14.47
N GLU A 706 30.58 -8.98 14.66
CA GLU A 706 30.72 -10.33 14.13
C GLU A 706 30.88 -11.30 15.30
N ALA A 707 29.97 -12.28 15.36
CA ALA A 707 29.96 -13.33 16.38
C ALA A 707 29.42 -14.63 15.76
N PRO A 708 29.89 -15.83 16.18
CA PRO A 708 29.42 -17.09 15.63
C PRO A 708 27.92 -17.35 15.80
N SER A 709 27.34 -16.83 16.89
CA SER A 709 25.93 -16.99 17.24
C SER A 709 25.57 -16.05 18.40
N GLN A 710 24.28 -15.76 18.56
CA GLN A 710 23.77 -14.97 19.69
C GLN A 710 23.88 -15.73 21.02
N SER A 711 23.90 -17.07 20.97
CA SER A 711 24.09 -17.94 22.13
C SER A 711 25.37 -18.78 22.05
N PHE A 712 26.02 -19.09 23.18
CA PHE A 712 27.30 -19.80 23.21
C PHE A 712 27.49 -20.70 24.43
N LYS A 713 28.38 -21.71 24.36
CA LYS A 713 28.61 -22.66 25.47
C LYS A 713 29.60 -22.13 26.51
N ASP A 714 30.88 -22.05 26.17
CA ASP A 714 31.94 -21.75 27.12
C ASP A 714 32.43 -20.31 27.01
N SER A 715 32.69 -19.89 25.77
CA SER A 715 33.23 -18.57 25.43
C SER A 715 32.68 -18.11 24.07
N LEU A 716 32.64 -16.80 23.88
CA LEU A 716 32.17 -16.15 22.66
C LEU A 716 33.27 -15.24 22.11
N PRO A 717 33.85 -15.57 20.93
CA PRO A 717 34.69 -14.61 20.20
C PRO A 717 33.81 -13.55 19.54
N ILE A 718 34.25 -12.30 19.62
CA ILE A 718 33.59 -11.12 19.06
C ILE A 718 34.62 -10.31 18.29
N SER A 719 34.31 -9.98 17.04
CA SER A 719 35.01 -8.97 16.26
C SER A 719 34.07 -7.83 15.87
N PHE A 720 34.67 -6.71 15.48
CA PHE A 720 33.93 -5.57 14.94
C PHE A 720 34.57 -5.14 13.63
N LYS A 721 33.74 -4.63 12.73
CA LYS A 721 34.17 -4.12 11.45
C LYS A 721 33.62 -2.72 11.22
N GLY A 722 34.53 -1.76 11.06
CA GLY A 722 34.18 -0.42 10.61
C GLY A 722 33.81 -0.39 9.13
N PHE A 723 33.16 0.68 8.70
CA PHE A 723 32.76 0.86 7.30
C PHE A 723 33.97 1.21 6.42
N SER A 724 34.83 2.09 6.93
CA SER A 724 36.11 2.47 6.32
C SER A 724 37.30 1.83 7.06
N PRO A 725 38.41 1.53 6.37
CA PRO A 725 39.67 1.14 7.01
C PRO A 725 40.23 2.18 7.99
N THR A 726 39.79 3.44 7.90
CA THR A 726 40.21 4.52 8.80
C THR A 726 39.34 4.66 10.05
N ASP A 727 38.24 3.92 10.15
CA ASP A 727 37.34 3.98 11.30
C ASP A 727 37.99 3.37 12.53
N LYS A 728 37.91 4.09 13.65
CA LYS A 728 38.30 3.57 14.96
C LYS A 728 37.07 3.07 15.68
N VAL A 729 37.03 1.78 15.97
CA VAL A 729 35.90 1.18 16.70
C VAL A 729 36.19 1.18 18.20
N TYR A 730 35.17 1.55 18.98
CA TYR A 730 35.19 1.52 20.43
C TYR A 730 34.07 0.62 20.93
N PHE A 731 34.33 -0.15 21.98
CA PHE A 731 33.36 -1.08 22.53
C PHE A 731 33.46 -1.22 24.05
N THR A 732 32.42 -1.77 24.65
CA THR A 732 32.41 -2.24 26.03
C THR A 732 31.61 -3.53 26.12
N ILE A 733 31.96 -4.38 27.09
CA ILE A 733 31.25 -5.63 27.37
C ILE A 733 30.91 -5.65 28.84
N THR A 734 29.62 -5.66 29.15
CA THR A 734 29.11 -5.71 30.53
C THR A 734 28.25 -6.94 30.73
N GLN A 735 28.04 -7.34 31.98
CA GLN A 735 27.06 -8.38 32.33
C GLN A 735 25.69 -7.71 32.44
N ALA A 736 24.66 -8.27 31.82
CA ALA A 736 23.30 -7.76 31.93
C ALA A 736 22.89 -7.57 33.40
N ARG A 737 22.29 -6.42 33.72
CA ARG A 737 21.91 -5.97 35.08
C ARG A 737 23.06 -5.69 36.04
N SER A 738 24.31 -5.68 35.58
CA SER A 738 25.44 -5.16 36.35
C SER A 738 25.44 -3.64 36.34
N SER A 739 25.82 -3.01 37.47
CA SER A 739 26.15 -1.59 37.53
C SER A 739 27.63 -1.29 37.22
N GLN A 740 28.45 -2.31 36.99
CA GLN A 740 29.85 -2.13 36.61
C GLN A 740 29.96 -1.60 35.18
N TRP A 741 30.66 -0.47 35.04
CA TRP A 741 30.93 0.20 33.77
C TRP A 741 32.40 0.62 33.71
N ASP A 742 33.15 0.02 32.79
CA ASP A 742 34.59 0.28 32.60
C ASP A 742 34.89 1.34 31.53
N GLY A 743 33.85 2.01 31.00
CA GLY A 743 33.98 2.87 29.82
C GLY A 743 34.19 2.11 28.51
N TYR A 744 34.24 2.86 27.41
CA TYR A 744 34.56 2.34 26.09
C TYR A 744 36.07 2.15 25.90
N LYS A 745 36.46 1.02 25.29
CA LYS A 745 37.85 0.66 25.00
C LYS A 745 38.05 0.60 23.47
N PRO A 746 39.20 1.02 22.94
CA PRO A 746 39.48 0.90 21.50
C PRO A 746 39.61 -0.57 21.10
N TYR A 747 39.02 -0.94 19.97
CA TYR A 747 39.10 -2.27 19.37
C TYR A 747 40.35 -2.37 18.49
N ASN A 748 41.25 -3.31 18.82
CA ASN A 748 42.46 -3.56 18.02
C ASN A 748 42.59 -5.02 17.56
N ASN A 749 41.96 -5.97 18.27
CA ASN A 749 42.00 -7.40 17.99
C ASN A 749 40.69 -8.04 18.47
N PRO A 750 40.25 -9.20 17.91
CA PRO A 750 39.10 -9.95 18.41
C PRO A 750 39.14 -10.18 19.91
N VAL A 751 37.99 -10.08 20.56
CA VAL A 751 37.84 -10.21 22.01
C VAL A 751 37.01 -11.44 22.34
N VAL A 752 37.26 -12.04 23.52
CA VAL A 752 36.55 -13.23 23.97
C VAL A 752 35.87 -12.92 25.29
N THR A 753 34.57 -13.20 25.38
CA THR A 753 33.80 -13.08 26.63
C THR A 753 33.34 -14.46 27.12
N THR A 754 33.30 -14.62 28.44
CA THR A 754 32.80 -15.81 29.13
C THR A 754 31.62 -15.49 30.07
N LEU A 755 31.18 -14.22 30.06
CA LEU A 755 30.06 -13.71 30.86
C LEU A 755 28.77 -14.46 30.51
N SER A 756 27.88 -14.65 31.49
CA SER A 756 26.68 -15.45 31.25
C SER A 756 25.64 -14.74 30.37
N ARG A 757 25.57 -13.40 30.44
CA ARG A 757 24.71 -12.58 29.56
C ARG A 757 25.44 -11.29 29.16
N PRO A 758 26.40 -11.36 28.22
CA PRO A 758 27.13 -10.19 27.77
C PRO A 758 26.18 -9.20 27.08
N VAL A 759 26.33 -7.92 27.43
CA VAL A 759 25.78 -6.77 26.72
C VAL A 759 26.97 -6.03 26.12
N VAL A 760 26.97 -5.92 24.80
CA VAL A 760 28.08 -5.35 24.03
C VAL A 760 27.62 -4.05 23.39
N SER A 761 28.12 -2.93 23.87
CA SER A 761 27.82 -1.61 23.28
C SER A 761 29.04 -1.10 22.52
N PHE A 762 28.84 -0.57 21.32
CA PHE A 762 29.93 -0.24 20.41
C PHE A 762 29.55 0.86 19.40
N TYR A 763 30.55 1.66 18.98
CA TYR A 763 30.42 2.74 17.99
C TYR A 763 31.73 2.91 17.22
N ALA A 764 31.68 3.63 16.10
CA ALA A 764 32.86 4.00 15.32
C ALA A 764 33.12 5.51 15.39
N GLU A 765 34.38 5.91 15.29
CA GLU A 765 34.81 7.31 15.18
C GLU A 765 35.69 7.50 13.94
N ARG A 766 35.42 8.56 13.18
CA ARG A 766 36.25 9.03 12.05
C ARG A 766 36.42 10.53 12.18
N ASP A 767 37.67 10.99 12.17
CA ASP A 767 38.02 12.42 12.20
C ASP A 767 37.33 13.24 13.31
N GLY A 768 37.13 12.63 14.48
CA GLY A 768 36.48 13.26 15.64
C GLY A 768 34.96 13.24 15.62
N VAL A 769 34.33 12.64 14.60
CA VAL A 769 32.88 12.41 14.51
C VAL A 769 32.58 10.97 14.90
N ALA A 770 31.64 10.76 15.82
CA ALA A 770 31.21 9.44 16.27
C ALA A 770 29.88 9.02 15.60
N SER A 771 29.76 7.73 15.30
CA SER A 771 28.49 7.10 14.94
C SER A 771 27.55 7.02 16.14
N ASP A 772 26.30 6.63 15.91
CA ASP A 772 25.44 6.18 16.99
C ASP A 772 26.00 4.92 17.66
N THR A 773 25.59 4.69 18.92
CA THR A 773 26.01 3.53 19.70
C THR A 773 25.03 2.39 19.50
N ILE A 774 25.53 1.25 19.03
CA ILE A 774 24.76 0.02 18.87
C ILE A 774 24.98 -0.87 20.07
N THR A 775 23.93 -1.59 20.49
CA THR A 775 23.99 -2.56 21.58
C THR A 775 23.54 -3.93 21.11
N ALA A 776 24.37 -4.94 21.34
CA ALA A 776 24.11 -6.33 21.05
C ALA A 776 24.00 -7.14 22.36
N PHE A 777 23.09 -8.11 22.36
CA PHE A 777 22.82 -8.99 23.50
C PHE A 777 23.21 -10.43 23.17
N PHE A 778 23.94 -11.06 24.09
CA PHE A 778 24.38 -12.45 23.95
C PHE A 778 24.00 -13.29 25.16
N TYR A 779 23.96 -14.61 24.98
CA TYR A 779 23.46 -15.55 25.98
C TYR A 779 24.40 -16.76 26.12
N LYS A 780 24.91 -17.02 27.31
CA LYS A 780 25.56 -18.28 27.60
C LYS A 780 24.50 -19.36 27.79
N LYS A 781 24.58 -20.42 27.00
CA LYS A 781 23.64 -21.54 27.05
C LYS A 781 23.57 -22.09 28.48
N PRO A 782 22.36 -22.29 29.03
CA PRO A 782 22.20 -22.69 30.43
C PRO A 782 22.71 -24.11 30.70
N ASN A 783 22.85 -24.92 29.66
CA ASN A 783 23.25 -26.32 29.72
C ASN A 783 23.95 -26.75 28.42
N ASN A 784 24.42 -28.00 28.39
CA ASN A 784 25.03 -28.62 27.22
C ASN A 784 24.09 -29.63 26.54
N TYR A 785 22.77 -29.49 26.73
CA TYR A 785 21.79 -30.42 26.18
C TYR A 785 21.78 -30.34 24.66
N THR A 786 21.29 -31.40 24.02
CA THR A 786 21.12 -31.47 22.57
C THR A 786 19.69 -31.87 22.23
N ILE A 787 19.17 -31.40 21.11
CA ILE A 787 17.80 -31.67 20.68
C ILE A 787 17.75 -32.32 19.29
N SER A 788 16.91 -33.35 19.14
CA SER A 788 16.50 -33.90 17.86
C SER A 788 15.03 -33.59 17.65
N ILE A 789 14.78 -32.64 16.76
CA ILE A 789 13.44 -32.28 16.31
C ILE A 789 13.00 -33.30 15.25
N LYS A 790 11.79 -33.84 15.39
CA LYS A 790 11.18 -34.78 14.43
C LYS A 790 10.25 -34.08 13.45
N SER A 791 9.64 -32.97 13.86
CA SER A 791 8.82 -32.12 13.02
C SER A 791 9.67 -31.22 12.12
N LYS A 792 9.10 -30.74 11.01
CA LYS A 792 9.79 -29.82 10.09
C LYS A 792 9.31 -28.40 10.35
N TYR A 793 10.15 -27.54 10.92
CA TYR A 793 9.80 -26.13 11.11
C TYR A 793 9.70 -25.41 9.75
N ASN A 794 8.89 -24.36 9.72
CA ASN A 794 8.77 -23.47 8.57
C ASN A 794 10.11 -22.71 8.38
N PRO A 795 10.70 -22.67 7.17
CA PRO A 795 11.95 -21.95 6.91
C PRO A 795 11.95 -20.49 7.36
N GLN A 796 10.78 -19.83 7.39
CA GLN A 796 10.62 -18.45 7.85
C GLN A 796 10.72 -18.31 9.39
N TYR A 797 10.36 -19.36 10.13
CA TYR A 797 10.28 -19.37 11.59
C TYR A 797 11.17 -20.47 12.15
N HIS A 798 12.47 -20.33 11.95
CA HIS A 798 13.44 -21.35 12.32
C HIS A 798 14.11 -21.13 13.68
N ALA A 799 14.02 -19.93 14.27
CA ALA A 799 14.67 -19.54 15.53
C ALA A 799 16.17 -19.88 15.60
N GLY A 800 16.91 -19.69 14.50
CA GLY A 800 18.33 -20.08 14.44
C GLY A 800 18.59 -21.60 14.32
N GLY A 801 17.54 -22.41 14.10
CA GLY A 801 17.65 -23.86 13.89
C GLY A 801 17.29 -24.68 15.14
N PRO A 802 17.67 -25.98 15.21
CA PRO A 802 17.25 -26.85 16.30
C PRO A 802 17.64 -26.35 17.70
N ASP A 803 18.84 -25.77 17.82
CA ASP A 803 19.37 -25.27 19.09
C ASP A 803 18.62 -24.05 19.64
N GLY A 804 17.79 -23.37 18.84
CA GLY A 804 16.98 -22.23 19.28
C GLY A 804 16.01 -22.57 20.42
N LEU A 805 15.58 -23.84 20.51
CA LEU A 805 14.74 -24.30 21.62
C LEU A 805 15.51 -24.58 22.92
N LEU A 806 16.82 -24.36 22.96
CA LEU A 806 17.68 -24.65 24.12
C LEU A 806 18.75 -23.55 24.34
N ASP A 807 18.59 -22.39 23.69
CA ASP A 807 19.63 -21.37 23.65
C ASP A 807 19.56 -20.36 24.81
N GLY A 808 18.47 -20.40 25.59
CA GLY A 808 18.23 -19.51 26.72
C GLY A 808 17.74 -18.12 26.32
N ILE A 809 17.42 -17.90 25.04
CA ILE A 809 16.74 -16.73 24.52
C ILE A 809 15.23 -16.97 24.69
N MET A 810 14.48 -15.94 25.07
CA MET A 810 13.04 -16.05 25.32
C MET A 810 12.29 -15.20 24.30
N GLY A 811 11.45 -15.85 23.50
CA GLY A 811 10.55 -15.20 22.57
C GLY A 811 9.57 -14.26 23.27
N THR A 812 9.28 -13.14 22.60
CA THR A 812 8.28 -12.16 23.06
C THR A 812 6.95 -12.34 22.33
N GLU A 813 5.92 -11.58 22.69
CA GLU A 813 4.65 -11.55 21.93
C GLU A 813 4.86 -11.09 20.48
N ASN A 814 5.91 -10.31 20.20
CA ASN A 814 6.30 -9.96 18.84
C ASN A 814 7.15 -11.08 18.22
N TRP A 815 6.46 -12.03 17.58
CA TRP A 815 7.10 -13.15 16.93
C TRP A 815 7.90 -12.81 15.67
N ARG A 816 7.69 -11.60 15.11
CA ARG A 816 8.41 -11.13 13.92
C ARG A 816 9.90 -10.90 14.18
N LYS A 817 10.34 -10.85 15.45
CA LYS A 817 11.76 -10.82 15.86
C LYS A 817 12.53 -12.10 15.49
N GLY A 818 11.81 -13.17 15.16
CA GLY A 818 12.41 -14.43 14.70
C GLY A 818 12.94 -15.32 15.82
N ASP A 819 12.55 -15.07 17.07
CA ASP A 819 12.91 -15.89 18.23
C ASP A 819 12.01 -17.12 18.39
N TRP A 820 11.05 -17.33 17.50
CA TRP A 820 10.08 -18.43 17.58
C TRP A 820 10.29 -19.46 16.48
N GLN A 821 10.12 -20.73 16.83
CA GLN A 821 10.10 -21.82 15.87
C GLN A 821 8.66 -22.20 15.51
N GLY A 822 8.31 -22.07 14.23
CA GLY A 822 6.94 -22.23 13.74
C GLY A 822 6.70 -23.54 12.99
N TYR A 823 5.58 -24.19 13.27
CA TYR A 823 5.17 -25.47 12.66
C TYR A 823 3.72 -25.37 12.16
N GLN A 824 3.53 -25.38 10.83
CA GLN A 824 2.20 -25.26 10.23
C GLN A 824 1.63 -26.62 9.84
N GLY A 825 0.34 -26.84 10.11
CA GLY A 825 -0.41 -28.01 9.63
C GLY A 825 0.10 -29.36 10.16
N GLN A 826 0.92 -29.35 11.21
CA GLN A 826 1.53 -30.54 11.79
C GLN A 826 1.71 -30.39 13.30
N ASP A 827 1.74 -31.52 14.00
CA ASP A 827 2.16 -31.58 15.41
C ASP A 827 3.66 -31.28 15.54
N PHE A 828 4.04 -30.75 16.69
CA PHE A 828 5.45 -30.62 17.08
C PHE A 828 5.89 -31.84 17.90
N GLU A 829 7.01 -32.46 17.55
CA GLU A 829 7.68 -33.47 18.35
C GLU A 829 9.21 -33.25 18.35
N ALA A 830 9.81 -33.30 19.54
CA ALA A 830 11.26 -33.26 19.72
C ALA A 830 11.72 -34.11 20.91
N VAL A 831 12.97 -34.56 20.84
CA VAL A 831 13.65 -35.29 21.92
C VAL A 831 14.92 -34.55 22.34
N ILE A 832 15.05 -34.27 23.63
CA ILE A 832 16.19 -33.61 24.25
C ILE A 832 17.03 -34.65 24.99
N ASP A 833 18.33 -34.70 24.74
CA ASP A 833 19.31 -35.46 25.51
C ASP A 833 20.00 -34.54 26.52
N LEU A 834 19.79 -34.81 27.81
CA LEU A 834 20.42 -34.12 28.94
C LEU A 834 21.92 -34.43 29.08
N GLN A 835 22.48 -35.23 28.17
CA GLN A 835 23.86 -35.74 28.09
C GLN A 835 24.23 -36.74 29.19
N LYS A 836 23.52 -36.70 30.32
CA LYS A 836 23.66 -37.66 31.42
C LYS A 836 22.31 -37.88 32.09
N GLN A 837 22.16 -39.04 32.72
CA GLN A 837 21.00 -39.31 33.55
C GLN A 837 21.04 -38.44 34.81
N MET A 838 19.95 -37.70 35.07
CA MET A 838 19.85 -36.78 36.21
C MET A 838 18.41 -36.68 36.74
N LYS A 839 18.26 -36.10 37.93
CA LYS A 839 16.95 -35.77 38.48
C LYS A 839 16.33 -34.63 37.65
N VAL A 840 15.05 -34.78 37.33
CA VAL A 840 14.24 -33.80 36.62
C VAL A 840 13.08 -33.45 37.53
N ASN A 841 13.06 -32.20 38.01
CA ASN A 841 12.04 -31.65 38.88
C ASN A 841 10.93 -30.97 38.09
N SER A 842 11.25 -30.38 36.92
CA SER A 842 10.24 -29.80 36.04
C SER A 842 10.69 -29.74 34.59
N ILE A 843 9.72 -29.77 33.68
CA ILE A 843 9.91 -29.55 32.25
C ILE A 843 8.91 -28.48 31.80
N ALA A 844 9.36 -27.50 31.03
CA ALA A 844 8.47 -26.49 30.46
C ALA A 844 8.88 -26.12 29.04
N ALA A 845 7.91 -25.62 28.26
CA ALA A 845 8.16 -24.97 26.98
C ALA A 845 7.23 -23.75 26.84
N ASN A 846 7.69 -22.72 26.15
CA ASN A 846 6.88 -21.55 25.82
C ASN A 846 6.14 -21.78 24.51
N PHE A 847 4.91 -21.31 24.45
CA PHE A 847 4.11 -21.25 23.24
C PHE A 847 3.58 -19.84 23.07
N LEU A 848 3.23 -19.48 21.84
CA LEU A 848 2.59 -18.22 21.50
C LEU A 848 1.20 -18.46 20.90
N GLN A 849 0.27 -17.55 21.16
CA GLN A 849 -0.95 -17.38 20.40
C GLN A 849 -1.02 -15.93 19.89
N ASP A 850 -1.24 -15.79 18.59
CA ASP A 850 -1.63 -14.57 17.92
C ASP A 850 -2.59 -15.01 16.81
N SER A 851 -3.88 -15.10 17.16
CA SER A 851 -4.87 -15.73 16.30
C SER A 851 -4.95 -15.02 14.96
N ARG A 852 -4.83 -13.69 14.89
CA ARG A 852 -4.84 -12.95 13.61
C ARG A 852 -3.72 -13.40 12.66
N ALA A 853 -2.60 -13.84 13.22
CA ALA A 853 -1.45 -14.39 12.50
C ALA A 853 -1.54 -15.91 12.28
N TRP A 854 -2.68 -16.55 12.54
CA TRP A 854 -2.92 -17.99 12.38
C TRP A 854 -2.13 -18.83 13.38
N ILE A 855 -1.53 -18.19 14.40
CA ILE A 855 -0.74 -18.81 15.45
C ILE A 855 -1.69 -19.12 16.61
N VAL A 856 -1.94 -20.40 16.83
CA VAL A 856 -2.87 -20.87 17.87
C VAL A 856 -2.13 -21.79 18.81
N PHE A 857 -2.41 -21.67 20.11
CA PHE A 857 -1.83 -22.59 21.09
C PHE A 857 -2.12 -24.06 20.74
N PRO A 858 -1.19 -24.98 21.03
CA PRO A 858 -1.44 -26.41 20.85
C PRO A 858 -2.63 -26.84 21.71
N THR A 859 -3.46 -27.76 21.20
CA THR A 859 -4.65 -28.24 21.94
C THR A 859 -4.27 -28.92 23.26
N LYS A 860 -3.13 -29.61 23.25
CA LYS A 860 -2.46 -30.15 24.44
C LYS A 860 -0.97 -30.32 24.19
N VAL A 861 -0.22 -30.45 25.28
CA VAL A 861 1.21 -30.79 25.26
C VAL A 861 1.46 -31.97 26.18
N GLU A 862 2.22 -32.94 25.69
CA GLU A 862 2.61 -34.15 26.39
C GLU A 862 4.13 -34.17 26.59
N PHE A 863 4.54 -34.44 27.83
CA PHE A 863 5.94 -34.58 28.22
C PHE A 863 6.21 -36.03 28.59
N TYR A 864 7.26 -36.60 28.03
CA TYR A 864 7.71 -37.96 28.31
C TYR A 864 9.15 -37.97 28.80
N THR A 865 9.50 -38.98 29.60
CA THR A 865 10.85 -39.20 30.10
C THR A 865 11.36 -40.59 29.69
N SER A 866 12.68 -40.70 29.51
CA SER A 866 13.35 -41.96 29.19
C SER A 866 14.79 -41.97 29.70
N ALA A 867 15.32 -43.15 30.00
CA ALA A 867 16.72 -43.36 30.32
C ALA A 867 17.56 -43.77 29.08
N ASP A 868 16.93 -44.33 28.04
CA ASP A 868 17.59 -45.05 26.94
C ASP A 868 17.27 -44.52 25.54
N ASN A 869 16.39 -43.50 25.43
CA ASN A 869 15.90 -42.93 24.16
C ASN A 869 15.08 -43.91 23.29
N VAL A 870 14.61 -45.00 23.89
CA VAL A 870 13.78 -46.01 23.22
C VAL A 870 12.45 -46.14 23.95
N ASN A 871 12.50 -46.36 25.26
CA ASN A 871 11.34 -46.56 26.10
C ASN A 871 10.95 -45.23 26.77
N PHE A 872 9.93 -44.58 26.23
CA PHE A 872 9.39 -43.32 26.76
C PHE A 872 8.17 -43.58 27.64
N THR A 873 8.18 -43.03 28.86
CA THR A 873 7.02 -43.03 29.76
C THR A 873 6.39 -41.64 29.80
N LEU A 874 5.07 -41.56 29.61
CA LEU A 874 4.32 -40.31 29.71
C LEU A 874 4.42 -39.78 31.14
N ALA A 875 4.99 -38.60 31.30
CA ALA A 875 5.18 -37.95 32.57
C ALA A 875 4.01 -37.01 32.90
N LYS A 876 3.56 -36.22 31.91
CA LYS A 876 2.43 -35.29 32.09
C LYS A 876 1.77 -34.91 30.76
N THR A 877 0.45 -34.72 30.79
CA THR A 877 -0.31 -34.01 29.75
C THR A 877 -0.82 -32.69 30.32
N ILE A 878 -0.70 -31.62 29.54
CA ILE A 878 -1.23 -30.29 29.83
C ILE A 878 -2.18 -29.92 28.70
N ASN A 879 -3.45 -29.68 29.00
CA ASN A 879 -4.42 -29.21 28.00
C ASN A 879 -4.41 -27.68 27.96
N ASN A 880 -4.51 -27.11 26.76
CA ASN A 880 -4.71 -25.67 26.61
C ASN A 880 -6.14 -25.29 27.01
N THR A 881 -6.28 -24.19 27.73
CA THR A 881 -7.57 -23.65 28.18
C THR A 881 -7.93 -22.32 27.53
N VAL A 882 -7.03 -21.72 26.74
CA VAL A 882 -7.28 -20.46 26.03
C VAL A 882 -8.08 -20.73 24.77
N ALA A 883 -9.12 -19.92 24.56
CA ALA A 883 -9.93 -19.96 23.36
C ALA A 883 -9.13 -19.46 22.14
N ALA A 884 -9.24 -20.13 21.01
CA ALA A 884 -8.62 -19.67 19.77
C ALA A 884 -9.18 -18.32 19.29
N GLN A 885 -10.39 -17.95 19.72
CA GLN A 885 -11.00 -16.63 19.43
C GLN A 885 -10.37 -15.49 20.24
N ASP A 886 -9.48 -15.77 21.19
CA ASP A 886 -8.76 -14.71 21.90
C ASP A 886 -7.70 -14.10 20.98
N TYR A 887 -8.03 -12.93 20.42
CA TYR A 887 -7.18 -12.17 19.51
C TYR A 887 -6.06 -11.41 20.20
N LYS A 888 -5.94 -11.49 21.54
CA LYS A 888 -4.79 -10.91 22.23
C LYS A 888 -3.56 -11.79 22.01
N ALA A 889 -2.53 -11.21 21.39
CA ALA A 889 -1.21 -11.82 21.31
C ALA A 889 -0.71 -12.12 22.74
N GLN A 890 -0.34 -13.36 23.02
CA GLN A 890 0.05 -13.79 24.37
C GLN A 890 0.96 -15.01 24.35
N VAL A 891 1.89 -15.06 25.31
CA VAL A 891 2.81 -16.18 25.51
C VAL A 891 2.39 -16.98 26.73
N GLN A 892 2.39 -18.31 26.61
CA GLN A 892 2.17 -19.22 27.73
C GLN A 892 3.30 -20.21 27.92
N LYS A 893 3.78 -20.29 29.15
CA LYS A 893 4.72 -21.32 29.58
C LYS A 893 3.96 -22.52 30.13
N LEU A 894 3.96 -23.62 29.38
CA LEU A 894 3.31 -24.86 29.80
C LEU A 894 4.32 -25.70 30.58
N ASN A 895 4.12 -25.80 31.90
CA ASN A 895 5.07 -26.40 32.84
C ASN A 895 4.52 -27.67 33.50
N ALA A 896 5.30 -28.75 33.46
CA ALA A 896 5.05 -30.02 34.14
C ALA A 896 6.01 -30.20 35.33
N SER A 897 5.47 -30.25 36.54
CA SER A 897 6.23 -30.60 37.75
C SER A 897 6.37 -32.12 37.88
N LEU A 898 7.60 -32.62 38.04
CA LEU A 898 7.98 -34.03 38.01
C LEU A 898 8.86 -34.44 39.21
N PRO A 899 8.50 -34.11 40.46
CA PRO A 899 9.37 -34.35 41.61
C PRO A 899 9.77 -35.84 41.72
N GLY A 900 11.07 -36.09 41.85
CA GLY A 900 11.62 -37.44 42.02
C GLY A 900 11.81 -38.26 40.75
N THR A 901 11.50 -37.71 39.57
CA THR A 901 11.76 -38.38 38.29
C THR A 901 13.24 -38.30 37.91
N THR A 902 13.79 -39.39 37.39
CA THR A 902 15.17 -39.44 36.88
C THR A 902 15.12 -39.79 35.41
N ALA A 903 15.74 -38.97 34.56
CA ALA A 903 15.72 -39.15 33.12
C ALA A 903 17.06 -38.73 32.50
N ARG A 904 17.34 -39.25 31.30
CA ARG A 904 18.38 -38.73 30.41
C ARG A 904 17.76 -38.05 29.20
N TYR A 905 16.64 -38.58 28.71
CA TYR A 905 15.95 -38.07 27.53
C TYR A 905 14.57 -37.55 27.89
N ILE A 906 14.23 -36.39 27.35
CA ILE A 906 12.93 -35.76 27.45
C ILE A 906 12.31 -35.70 26.06
N LYS A 907 11.07 -36.18 25.90
CA LYS A 907 10.32 -35.97 24.66
C LYS A 907 9.16 -35.02 24.92
N ILE A 908 8.98 -34.06 24.02
CA ILE A 908 7.87 -33.13 24.02
C ILE A 908 7.05 -33.38 22.77
N LYS A 909 5.73 -33.46 22.94
CA LYS A 909 4.78 -33.52 21.83
C LYS A 909 3.68 -32.49 22.02
N ALA A 910 3.55 -31.54 21.11
CA ALA A 910 2.50 -30.53 21.11
C ALA A 910 1.57 -30.75 19.92
N TYR A 911 0.26 -30.78 20.19
CA TYR A 911 -0.75 -31.18 19.22
C TYR A 911 -1.34 -29.96 18.52
N ASN A 912 -1.30 -29.93 17.19
CA ASN A 912 -1.74 -28.79 16.39
C ASN A 912 -3.25 -28.57 16.52
N PHE A 913 -3.68 -27.32 16.37
CA PHE A 913 -5.09 -26.96 16.37
C PHE A 913 -5.84 -27.51 15.15
N GLY A 914 -5.13 -27.73 14.03
CA GLY A 914 -5.66 -28.20 12.77
C GLY A 914 -6.10 -27.05 11.86
N LYS A 915 -7.22 -27.24 11.18
CA LYS A 915 -7.80 -26.22 10.30
C LYS A 915 -8.42 -25.09 11.11
N LEU A 916 -8.18 -23.86 10.67
CA LEU A 916 -8.78 -22.67 11.26
C LEU A 916 -10.30 -22.69 11.04
N PRO A 917 -11.12 -22.38 12.07
CA PRO A 917 -12.57 -22.55 11.97
C PRO A 917 -13.23 -21.41 11.18
N ALA A 918 -14.51 -21.57 10.82
CA ALA A 918 -15.26 -20.63 10.00
C ALA A 918 -15.33 -19.18 10.52
N TRP A 919 -15.15 -18.95 11.82
CA TRP A 919 -15.13 -17.60 12.40
C TRP A 919 -13.80 -16.86 12.19
N HIS A 920 -12.75 -17.57 11.79
CA HIS A 920 -11.41 -17.02 11.63
C HIS A 920 -11.24 -16.40 10.23
N GLN A 921 -10.51 -15.29 10.11
CA GLN A 921 -10.28 -14.62 8.81
C GLN A 921 -9.61 -15.55 7.79
N GLY A 922 -8.70 -16.40 8.24
CA GLY A 922 -8.08 -17.49 7.46
C GLY A 922 -8.81 -18.85 7.50
N ALA A 923 -10.14 -18.87 7.62
CA ALA A 923 -10.90 -20.12 7.75
C ALA A 923 -10.52 -21.17 6.68
N GLY A 924 -10.36 -22.43 7.10
CA GLY A 924 -9.91 -23.52 6.22
C GLY A 924 -8.39 -23.60 6.00
N GLY A 925 -7.63 -22.57 6.39
CA GLY A 925 -6.17 -22.57 6.45
C GLY A 925 -5.62 -23.44 7.59
N ASP A 926 -4.35 -23.81 7.52
CA ASP A 926 -3.66 -24.58 8.57
C ASP A 926 -3.09 -23.66 9.66
N ALA A 927 -3.39 -23.97 10.93
CA ALA A 927 -2.86 -23.25 12.07
C ALA A 927 -1.36 -23.54 12.30
N PHE A 928 -0.66 -22.55 12.84
CA PHE A 928 0.72 -22.67 13.33
C PHE A 928 0.77 -23.04 14.81
N ILE A 929 1.70 -23.90 15.20
CA ILE A 929 2.28 -23.95 16.55
C ILE A 929 3.55 -23.11 16.53
N PHE A 930 3.65 -22.12 17.42
CA PHE A 930 4.90 -21.43 17.73
C PHE A 930 5.39 -21.91 19.09
N ILE A 931 6.60 -22.47 19.12
CA ILE A 931 7.27 -22.95 20.33
C ILE A 931 8.62 -22.27 20.48
N ASP A 932 8.97 -21.98 21.72
CA ASP A 932 10.26 -21.42 22.12
C ASP A 932 10.71 -22.00 23.46
N GLU A 933 12.03 -22.03 23.67
CA GLU A 933 12.76 -22.35 24.89
C GLU A 933 12.19 -23.48 25.76
N VAL A 934 12.85 -24.64 25.70
CA VAL A 934 12.56 -25.79 26.53
C VAL A 934 13.46 -25.80 27.78
N GLU A 935 12.84 -25.59 28.93
CA GLU A 935 13.52 -25.65 30.22
C GLU A 935 13.38 -27.03 30.88
N VAL A 936 14.51 -27.60 31.31
CA VAL A 936 14.57 -28.80 32.17
C VAL A 936 15.38 -28.48 33.43
N LYS A 937 14.75 -28.60 34.61
CA LYS A 937 15.35 -28.28 35.92
C LYS A 937 15.29 -29.44 36.89
#